data_AF-A0AA88PVM0-F1
#
_entry.id   AF-A0AA88PVM0-F1
#
_cell.length_a   1.000
_cell.length_b   1.000
_cell.length_c   1.000
_cell.angle_alpha   90.00
_cell.angle_beta   90.00
_cell.angle_gamma   90.00
#
_symmetry.space_group_name_H-M   'P 1'
#
loop_
_entity.id
_entity.type
_entity.pdbx_description
1 polymer ?
#
loop_
_entity_poly.entity_id
_entity_poly.type
_entity_poly.pdbx_seq_one_letter_code
_entity_poly.pdbx_strand_id
1 'polypeptide(L)'
;MTDLKLQEQLMVLDNLVEHQELKDELQSLDEFLGELQAAAAPPPPPPVKAVKPRVLWRKRDIDGNIVHARPRSSRIQSKKNDHIRNTDPPISAPETGCEVAFATETFEGFLQDLQHSLIDSSDDEASSTSKDPLLASSDWSMRQRLSSEKWRAERPRLVNIAAAQENVARHICQQCGGNPAVVRCSDCRPRPFFCAECDISMHTRHVLHNRDAMTAGFYQPLPPTMVVVDKALCHCERLVPVEIPDRICGCSPELLRVSSGKTVSVITMNGRYDLSMPELNCEACQATWAAGVVDLNQSDYWPATLHFATIYATDVFYSFEEMKMAAPGLSCQAFLRMLDQQTVRFGRTGKISADSFQRSFFEWEAVRYEIDNICKEEPFMCPACTPDMLAVSVDGNRKRYRFKNAARSEEQAIFEGVFIANDEEVTRFVDYIHNTSKHVSGRGVCGGEWSAARETSQRSASKVDEEGLELAVCRHGVLLCALNMYRGEIFAYPLYLQRKLASRQITFFCMDVTCKYWPYLQRIANSCPELQHLLKMKPFLSVFHAKAHEFKCEVKWSGAYQDGAGLTLGEEVEQCNAFLSRIAVTTKHMSKAGRTDMLTLMAMRWNQQKFNNLAISLSQRYQKATKALQSQLQNLETMKGELAVTERQLEDWVSDVKEWGDATTTTTTKNEVDALASRIEVLVASIKRRSQRLYKDTDGNKGRARMRRKIREEKGILTSVVEKYNKIVPNTETLCLETILSGDTAWPWQLTRSGTYLQ
;
A
#
# COMPACT_ATOMS: atom_id res chain seq x y z
N MET A 1 -48.99 12.28 -11.08
CA MET A 1 -48.29 13.13 -12.06
C MET A 1 -47.34 12.23 -12.82
N THR A 2 -47.50 12.12 -14.13
CA THR A 2 -46.75 11.21 -15.00
C THR A 2 -45.34 11.75 -15.27
N ASP A 3 -44.33 10.87 -15.26
CA ASP A 3 -42.89 11.15 -15.45
C ASP A 3 -42.58 12.08 -16.65
N LEU A 4 -43.38 12.00 -17.71
CA LEU A 4 -43.26 12.86 -18.89
C LEU A 4 -43.44 14.36 -18.60
N LYS A 5 -44.28 14.74 -17.62
CA LYS A 5 -44.48 16.16 -17.26
C LYS A 5 -43.34 16.72 -16.41
N LEU A 6 -42.65 15.87 -15.65
CA LEU A 6 -41.47 16.26 -14.88
C LEU A 6 -40.26 16.44 -15.82
N GLN A 7 -40.18 15.59 -16.85
CA GLN A 7 -39.12 15.63 -17.86
C GLN A 7 -39.27 16.84 -18.81
N GLU A 8 -40.50 17.22 -19.20
CA GLU A 8 -40.75 18.48 -19.94
C GLU A 8 -40.44 19.72 -19.09
N GLN A 9 -40.74 19.72 -17.79
CA GLN A 9 -40.42 20.85 -16.91
C GLN A 9 -38.92 20.98 -16.60
N LEU A 10 -38.18 19.85 -16.53
CA LEU A 10 -36.71 19.85 -16.43
C LEU A 10 -36.05 20.30 -17.73
N MET A 11 -36.58 19.93 -18.91
CA MET A 11 -36.08 20.44 -20.20
C MET A 11 -36.36 21.94 -20.41
N VAL A 12 -37.45 22.47 -19.85
CA VAL A 12 -37.73 23.93 -19.88
C VAL A 12 -36.84 24.71 -18.90
N LEU A 13 -36.40 24.09 -17.79
CA LEU A 13 -35.45 24.66 -16.84
C LEU A 13 -33.99 24.63 -17.36
N ASP A 14 -33.59 23.57 -18.06
CA ASP A 14 -32.27 23.48 -18.70
C ASP A 14 -32.14 24.39 -19.93
N ASN A 15 -33.24 24.69 -20.64
CA ASN A 15 -33.26 25.62 -21.76
C ASN A 15 -33.26 27.11 -21.37
N LEU A 16 -33.34 27.44 -20.07
CA LEU A 16 -33.34 28.83 -19.57
C LEU A 16 -31.98 29.29 -19.01
N VAL A 17 -30.95 28.47 -19.12
CA VAL A 17 -29.58 28.88 -18.77
C VAL A 17 -28.68 28.57 -19.95
N GLU A 18 -28.48 29.56 -20.81
CA GLU A 18 -27.37 29.54 -21.77
C GLU A 18 -26.05 29.56 -20.99
N HIS A 19 -25.56 28.37 -20.66
CA HIS A 19 -24.33 28.14 -19.90
C HIS A 19 -23.06 28.70 -20.56
N GLN A 20 -23.17 29.13 -21.81
CA GLN A 20 -22.08 29.74 -22.58
C GLN A 20 -22.01 31.25 -22.32
N GLU A 21 -23.13 31.97 -22.37
CA GLU A 21 -23.19 33.41 -22.06
C GLU A 21 -22.80 33.69 -20.59
N LEU A 22 -23.28 32.86 -19.65
CA LEU A 22 -22.92 33.01 -18.23
C LEU A 22 -21.42 32.74 -17.95
N LYS A 23 -20.77 31.90 -18.77
CA LYS A 23 -19.32 31.63 -18.67
C LYS A 23 -18.50 32.77 -19.27
N ASP A 24 -18.95 33.33 -20.37
CA ASP A 24 -18.29 34.46 -21.03
C ASP A 24 -18.44 35.74 -20.19
N GLU A 25 -19.59 35.94 -19.53
CA GLU A 25 -19.80 37.01 -18.53
C GLU A 25 -18.93 36.82 -17.28
N LEU A 26 -18.81 35.59 -16.74
CA LEU A 26 -17.93 35.30 -15.61
C LEU A 26 -16.45 35.50 -15.95
N GLN A 27 -16.05 35.15 -17.17
CA GLN A 27 -14.69 35.39 -17.67
C GLN A 27 -14.40 36.88 -17.84
N SER A 28 -15.36 37.65 -18.35
CA SER A 28 -15.28 39.12 -18.44
C SER A 28 -15.21 39.79 -17.07
N LEU A 29 -15.97 39.31 -16.08
CA LEU A 29 -15.95 39.81 -14.70
C LEU A 29 -14.62 39.54 -13.98
N ASP A 30 -14.00 38.38 -14.20
CA ASP A 30 -12.67 38.05 -13.64
C ASP A 30 -11.55 38.88 -14.30
N GLU A 31 -11.65 39.15 -15.61
CA GLU A 31 -10.74 40.08 -16.31
C GLU A 31 -10.90 41.51 -15.81
N PHE A 32 -12.14 41.98 -15.61
CA PHE A 32 -12.44 43.31 -15.06
C PHE A 32 -11.97 43.47 -13.60
N LEU A 33 -12.10 42.42 -12.77
CA LEU A 33 -11.55 42.40 -11.41
C LEU A 33 -10.02 42.43 -11.41
N GLY A 34 -9.38 41.78 -12.39
CA GLY A 34 -7.93 41.85 -12.61
C GLY A 34 -7.46 43.26 -13.00
N GLU A 35 -8.22 43.95 -13.84
CA GLU A 35 -7.93 45.33 -14.26
C GLU A 35 -8.15 46.34 -13.13
N LEU A 36 -9.19 46.19 -12.31
CA LEU A 36 -9.41 47.02 -11.12
C LEU A 36 -8.31 46.84 -10.06
N GLN A 37 -7.77 45.61 -9.92
CA GLN A 37 -6.62 45.34 -9.05
C GLN A 37 -5.30 45.91 -9.60
N ALA A 38 -5.18 46.05 -10.92
CA ALA A 38 -4.04 46.69 -11.58
C ALA A 38 -4.13 48.24 -11.52
N ALA A 39 -5.34 48.80 -11.60
CA ALA A 39 -5.58 50.25 -11.53
C ALA A 39 -5.47 50.84 -10.11
N ALA A 40 -5.60 50.01 -9.07
CA ALA A 40 -5.45 50.41 -7.67
C ALA A 40 -3.98 50.45 -7.16
N ALA A 41 -3.01 50.11 -8.01
CA ALA A 41 -1.59 50.08 -7.64
C ALA A 41 -0.85 51.35 -8.12
N PRO A 42 -0.20 52.14 -7.23
CA PRO A 42 0.56 53.32 -7.65
C PRO A 42 1.85 52.91 -8.41
N PRO A 43 2.38 53.78 -9.31
CA PRO A 43 3.53 53.45 -10.14
C PRO A 43 4.81 53.28 -9.31
N PRO A 44 5.75 52.41 -9.74
CA PRO A 44 6.97 52.16 -9.00
C PRO A 44 7.96 53.32 -9.14
N PRO A 45 8.69 53.70 -8.07
CA PRO A 45 9.74 54.72 -8.15
C PRO A 45 11.00 54.18 -8.87
N PRO A 46 11.88 55.07 -9.36
CA PRO A 46 13.10 54.67 -10.06
C PRO A 46 14.07 53.90 -9.13
N PRO A 47 14.99 53.09 -9.69
CA PRO A 47 15.71 52.09 -8.91
C PRO A 47 16.80 52.75 -8.05
N VAL A 48 16.47 52.98 -6.79
CA VAL A 48 17.45 53.23 -5.73
C VAL A 48 17.83 51.86 -5.15
N LYS A 49 19.13 51.56 -5.07
CA LYS A 49 19.64 50.36 -4.36
C LYS A 49 19.34 50.49 -2.87
N ALA A 50 18.15 50.06 -2.45
CA ALA A 50 17.77 49.92 -1.06
C ALA A 50 17.94 48.46 -0.61
N VAL A 51 18.61 48.32 0.53
CA VAL A 51 18.93 47.08 1.22
C VAL A 51 17.63 46.35 1.60
N LYS A 52 17.51 45.06 1.25
CA LYS A 52 16.39 44.20 1.66
C LYS A 52 16.25 44.20 3.19
N PRO A 53 15.06 44.43 3.79
CA PRO A 53 14.87 44.17 5.21
C PRO A 53 15.02 42.67 5.44
N ARG A 54 16.13 42.28 6.11
CA ARG A 54 16.28 40.94 6.65
C ARG A 54 15.34 40.81 7.85
N VAL A 55 14.19 40.17 7.65
CA VAL A 55 13.42 39.64 8.77
C VAL A 55 14.22 38.47 9.35
N LEU A 56 14.84 38.68 10.51
CA LEU A 56 15.62 37.68 11.21
C LEU A 56 14.80 37.18 12.40
N TRP A 57 14.27 35.96 12.28
CA TRP A 57 13.60 35.29 13.40
C TRP A 57 14.64 34.96 14.49
N ARG A 58 14.58 35.67 15.62
CA ARG A 58 15.36 35.34 16.82
C ARG A 58 14.54 34.39 17.68
N LYS A 59 15.02 33.17 17.90
CA LYS A 59 14.40 32.26 18.88
C LYS A 59 14.57 32.87 20.26
N ARG A 60 13.50 32.85 21.06
CA ARG A 60 13.53 33.18 22.48
C ARG A 60 13.14 31.94 23.29
N ASP A 61 13.67 31.81 24.49
CA ASP A 61 13.21 30.79 25.44
C ASP A 61 11.93 31.24 26.18
N ILE A 62 11.45 30.41 27.11
CA ILE A 62 10.20 30.62 27.84
C ILE A 62 10.21 31.91 28.69
N ASP A 63 11.40 32.39 29.03
CA ASP A 63 11.66 33.59 29.83
C ASP A 63 11.98 34.82 28.95
N GLY A 64 11.94 34.66 27.63
CA GLY A 64 12.10 35.76 26.66
C GLY A 64 13.55 36.07 26.25
N ASN A 65 14.54 35.27 26.65
CA ASN A 65 15.95 35.48 26.30
C ASN A 65 16.28 34.95 24.91
N ILE A 66 17.17 35.63 24.18
CA ILE A 66 17.51 35.30 22.79
C ILE A 66 18.47 34.09 22.71
N VAL A 67 18.08 33.07 21.95
CA VAL A 67 18.84 31.83 21.72
C VAL A 67 19.64 31.95 20.42
N HIS A 68 20.97 31.98 20.52
CA HIS A 68 21.88 32.03 19.37
C HIS A 68 22.18 30.62 18.82
N ALA A 69 22.06 30.42 17.50
CA ALA A 69 22.41 29.16 16.84
C ALA A 69 23.94 28.98 16.72
N ARG A 70 24.46 27.79 17.02
CA ARG A 70 25.89 27.45 16.85
C ARG A 70 26.26 27.20 15.37
N PRO A 71 27.49 27.55 14.92
CA PRO A 71 27.95 27.29 13.55
C PRO A 71 28.19 25.79 13.28
N ARG A 72 27.94 25.35 12.04
CA ARG A 72 28.31 24.00 11.56
C ARG A 72 29.83 23.89 11.41
N SER A 73 30.48 22.96 12.12
CA SER A 73 31.87 22.57 11.87
C SER A 73 31.97 21.15 11.30
N SER A 74 32.99 20.98 10.47
CA SER A 74 33.42 19.78 9.77
C SER A 74 34.17 18.78 10.67
N ARG A 75 33.93 17.48 10.43
CA ARG A 75 34.79 16.28 10.59
C ARG A 75 35.81 16.18 11.76
N ILE A 76 35.66 15.05 12.47
CA ILE A 76 36.68 14.08 12.98
C ILE A 76 37.16 14.19 14.44
N GLN A 77 37.18 12.99 15.07
CA GLN A 77 37.97 12.47 16.21
C GLN A 77 37.36 12.41 17.63
N SER A 78 36.98 11.16 17.99
CA SER A 78 37.53 10.37 19.11
C SER A 78 37.05 10.58 20.57
N LYS A 79 36.51 9.45 21.09
CA LYS A 79 36.59 8.86 22.45
C LYS A 79 35.65 9.34 23.60
N LYS A 80 34.89 8.31 24.05
CA LYS A 80 34.52 7.87 25.43
C LYS A 80 33.43 8.61 26.23
N ASN A 81 32.39 7.82 26.57
CA ASN A 81 31.66 7.63 27.86
C ASN A 81 31.20 8.88 28.64
N ASP A 82 30.00 9.02 29.22
CA ASP A 82 29.12 8.07 29.92
C ASP A 82 27.63 8.53 29.94
N HIS A 83 26.80 7.58 30.38
CA HIS A 83 25.36 7.54 30.73
C HIS A 83 24.55 8.82 31.07
N ILE A 84 23.27 8.88 30.64
CA ILE A 84 22.02 8.76 31.45
C ILE A 84 20.76 9.02 30.58
N ARG A 85 19.64 8.43 31.02
CA ARG A 85 18.32 8.15 30.41
C ARG A 85 17.36 9.34 30.18
N ASN A 86 16.53 9.15 29.14
CA ASN A 86 15.09 9.44 28.93
C ASN A 86 14.52 10.85 29.12
N THR A 87 13.85 11.37 28.08
CA THR A 87 12.36 11.44 27.97
C THR A 87 11.93 11.96 26.58
N ASP A 88 10.79 11.46 26.08
CA ASP A 88 10.27 11.55 24.70
C ASP A 88 9.88 12.95 24.18
N PRO A 89 9.85 13.18 22.84
CA PRO A 89 9.10 14.28 22.23
C PRO A 89 7.79 13.82 21.55
N PRO A 90 6.83 14.74 21.30
CA PRO A 90 5.50 14.41 20.79
C PRO A 90 5.50 14.13 19.28
N ILE A 91 4.68 13.16 18.90
CA ILE A 91 4.36 12.78 17.53
C ILE A 91 3.44 13.83 16.91
N SER A 92 3.89 14.49 15.84
CA SER A 92 3.01 15.19 14.89
C SER A 92 2.90 14.36 13.61
N ALA A 93 1.66 13.97 13.29
CA ALA A 93 1.30 13.11 12.17
C ALA A 93 1.55 13.80 10.81
N PRO A 94 2.09 13.10 9.80
CA PRO A 94 1.99 13.53 8.41
C PRO A 94 0.70 12.99 7.78
N GLU A 95 -0.16 13.92 7.34
CA GLU A 95 -1.35 13.65 6.53
C GLU A 95 -0.97 12.87 5.26
N THR A 96 -1.31 11.57 5.27
CA THR A 96 -1.24 10.68 4.10
C THR A 96 -2.66 10.35 3.70
N GLY A 97 -3.20 11.13 2.75
CA GLY A 97 -4.39 10.77 2.00
C GLY A 97 -4.06 9.64 1.02
N CYS A 98 -4.03 8.42 1.51
CA CYS A 98 -4.04 7.21 0.70
C CYS A 98 -5.04 6.28 1.38
N GLU A 99 -6.25 6.19 0.81
CA GLU A 99 -7.27 5.24 1.24
C GLU A 99 -6.68 3.84 1.16
N VAL A 100 -6.29 3.32 2.32
CA VAL A 100 -6.04 1.90 2.53
C VAL A 100 -7.41 1.25 2.38
N ALA A 101 -7.55 0.37 1.38
CA ALA A 101 -8.74 -0.43 1.21
C ALA A 101 -8.91 -1.33 2.45
N PHE A 102 -9.68 -0.85 3.42
CA PHE A 102 -10.34 -1.73 4.37
C PHE A 102 -11.36 -2.57 3.62
N ALA A 103 -11.57 -3.80 4.10
CA ALA A 103 -12.66 -4.64 3.63
C ALA A 103 -13.93 -3.79 3.57
N THR A 104 -14.65 -3.85 2.45
CA THR A 104 -15.97 -3.24 2.37
C THR A 104 -16.85 -4.11 3.24
N GLU A 105 -16.93 -3.79 4.54
CA GLU A 105 -18.13 -4.07 5.31
C GLU A 105 -19.28 -3.60 4.42
N THR A 106 -20.23 -4.50 4.15
CA THR A 106 -21.46 -4.16 3.43
C THR A 106 -21.94 -2.84 3.99
N PHE A 107 -22.11 -1.82 3.14
CA PHE A 107 -22.48 -0.46 3.53
C PHE A 107 -23.68 -0.44 4.50
N GLU A 108 -24.56 -1.45 4.39
CA GLU A 108 -25.64 -1.76 5.33
C GLU A 108 -25.19 -2.16 6.74
N GLY A 109 -24.18 -3.02 6.88
CA GLY A 109 -23.59 -3.42 8.16
C GLY A 109 -22.86 -2.27 8.83
N PHE A 110 -22.08 -1.48 8.07
CA PHE A 110 -21.45 -0.27 8.60
C PHE A 110 -22.50 0.77 9.04
N LEU A 111 -23.59 0.95 8.28
CA LEU A 111 -24.69 1.84 8.66
C LEU A 111 -25.47 1.31 9.88
N GLN A 112 -25.64 -0.01 10.00
CA GLN A 112 -26.24 -0.65 11.18
C GLN A 112 -25.33 -0.48 12.39
N ASP A 113 -24.03 -0.71 12.29
CA ASP A 113 -23.07 -0.53 13.38
C ASP A 113 -22.96 0.94 13.80
N LEU A 114 -23.03 1.86 12.83
CA LEU A 114 -23.11 3.29 13.08
C LEU A 114 -24.42 3.68 13.76
N GLN A 115 -25.56 3.10 13.36
CA GLN A 115 -26.86 3.32 13.99
C GLN A 115 -26.93 2.73 15.41
N HIS A 116 -26.43 1.50 15.61
CA HIS A 116 -26.34 0.86 16.92
C HIS A 116 -25.42 1.63 17.88
N SER A 117 -24.30 2.16 17.39
CA SER A 117 -23.40 3.04 18.16
C SER A 117 -24.04 4.39 18.53
N LEU A 118 -25.12 4.80 17.85
CA LEU A 118 -25.82 6.06 18.08
C LEU A 118 -27.10 5.91 18.94
N ILE A 119 -27.59 4.69 19.16
CA ILE A 119 -28.87 4.39 19.83
C ILE A 119 -28.73 4.06 21.34
N ASP A 120 -27.51 4.06 21.90
CA ASP A 120 -27.27 3.70 23.32
C ASP A 120 -27.69 4.81 24.34
N SER A 121 -28.81 5.47 24.09
CA SER A 121 -29.47 6.40 25.01
C SER A 121 -30.93 6.03 25.21
N SER A 122 -31.17 4.89 25.85
CA SER A 122 -32.40 4.67 26.61
C SER A 122 -32.16 3.51 27.57
N ASP A 123 -32.04 3.84 28.86
CA ASP A 123 -32.88 3.27 29.93
C ASP A 123 -32.33 3.72 31.30
N ASP A 124 -32.97 4.72 31.91
CA ASP A 124 -33.67 4.62 33.20
C ASP A 124 -34.09 6.00 33.75
N GLU A 125 -35.31 6.02 34.32
CA GLU A 125 -36.17 7.12 34.77
C GLU A 125 -35.52 8.06 35.85
N ALA A 126 -35.96 9.29 36.18
CA ALA A 126 -37.24 9.98 36.07
C ALA A 126 -37.02 11.51 36.25
N SER A 127 -38.03 12.33 35.87
CA SER A 127 -38.28 13.74 36.23
C SER A 127 -38.09 14.81 35.14
N SER A 128 -39.26 15.21 34.60
CA SER A 128 -39.65 16.55 34.15
C SER A 128 -39.00 17.20 32.92
N THR A 129 -39.81 17.25 31.86
CA THR A 129 -40.02 18.37 30.91
C THR A 129 -38.83 18.86 30.09
N SER A 130 -38.67 18.30 28.89
CA SER A 130 -38.91 18.98 27.61
C SER A 130 -38.53 18.05 26.46
N LYS A 131 -39.39 18.01 25.44
CA LYS A 131 -39.23 17.23 24.22
C LYS A 131 -38.14 17.89 23.35
N ASP A 132 -37.10 17.13 23.00
CA ASP A 132 -36.62 17.00 21.62
C ASP A 132 -35.50 15.93 21.55
N PRO A 133 -35.61 14.89 20.70
CA PRO A 133 -34.48 14.04 20.40
C PRO A 133 -33.46 14.88 19.64
N LEU A 134 -32.28 15.06 20.21
CA LEU A 134 -31.16 15.74 19.55
C LEU A 134 -30.90 15.07 18.19
N LEU A 135 -31.32 15.75 17.11
CA LEU A 135 -30.92 15.45 15.74
C LEU A 135 -29.40 15.28 15.72
N ALA A 136 -28.94 14.05 15.47
CA ALA A 136 -27.54 13.76 15.27
C ALA A 136 -27.03 14.63 14.11
N SER A 137 -26.17 15.60 14.43
CA SER A 137 -25.55 16.45 13.43
C SER A 137 -24.84 15.58 12.39
N SER A 138 -25.10 15.84 11.11
CA SER A 138 -24.37 15.23 9.99
C SER A 138 -22.89 15.62 9.98
N ASP A 139 -22.49 16.61 10.79
CA ASP A 139 -21.10 17.01 10.96
C ASP A 139 -20.36 16.09 11.94
N TRP A 140 -19.42 15.30 11.40
CA TRP A 140 -18.52 14.44 12.16
C TRP A 140 -17.79 15.19 13.28
N SER A 141 -17.40 16.45 13.05
CA SER A 141 -16.67 17.27 14.03
C SER A 141 -17.53 17.58 15.25
N MET A 142 -18.81 17.87 15.02
CA MET A 142 -19.77 18.11 16.09
C MET A 142 -20.02 16.82 16.90
N ARG A 143 -20.17 15.66 16.23
CA ARG A 143 -20.30 14.36 16.91
C ARG A 143 -19.08 14.05 17.79
N GLN A 144 -17.87 14.29 17.27
CA GLN A 144 -16.64 14.05 18.01
C GLN A 144 -16.53 14.97 19.25
N ARG A 145 -16.94 16.24 19.12
CA ARG A 145 -16.97 17.18 20.25
C ARG A 145 -17.95 16.75 21.33
N LEU A 146 -19.20 16.44 20.96
CA LEU A 146 -20.23 16.00 21.91
C LEU A 146 -19.83 14.69 22.60
N SER A 147 -19.26 13.73 21.86
CA SER A 147 -18.71 12.50 22.43
C SER A 147 -17.60 12.80 23.45
N SER A 148 -16.65 13.68 23.11
CA SER A 148 -15.58 14.07 24.03
C SER A 148 -16.09 14.78 25.28
N GLU A 149 -17.15 15.58 25.18
CA GLU A 149 -17.79 16.26 26.30
C GLU A 149 -18.47 15.26 27.23
N LYS A 150 -19.22 14.29 26.68
CA LYS A 150 -19.81 13.17 27.44
C LYS A 150 -18.74 12.37 28.19
N TRP A 151 -17.67 11.96 27.51
CA TRP A 151 -16.54 11.28 28.16
C TRP A 151 -15.89 12.13 29.25
N ARG A 152 -15.81 13.46 29.08
CA ARG A 152 -15.24 14.36 30.09
C ARG A 152 -16.12 14.46 31.33
N ALA A 153 -17.45 14.52 31.15
CA ALA A 153 -18.41 14.54 32.25
C ALA A 153 -18.41 13.22 33.03
N GLU A 154 -18.30 12.09 32.34
CA GLU A 154 -18.39 10.75 32.95
C GLU A 154 -17.06 10.27 33.56
N ARG A 155 -15.91 10.80 33.10
CA ARG A 155 -14.57 10.37 33.55
C ARG A 155 -14.38 10.37 35.07
N PRO A 156 -14.82 11.37 35.87
CA PRO A 156 -14.68 11.31 37.31
C PRO A 156 -15.38 10.10 37.94
N ARG A 157 -16.58 9.74 37.45
CA ARG A 157 -17.30 8.55 37.92
C ARG A 157 -16.54 7.28 37.56
N LEU A 158 -16.05 7.17 36.32
CA LEU A 158 -15.24 6.03 35.87
C LEU A 158 -13.94 5.85 36.66
N VAL A 159 -13.26 6.95 37.00
CA VAL A 159 -12.06 6.92 37.86
C VAL A 159 -12.40 6.39 39.25
N ASN A 160 -13.49 6.86 39.86
CA ASN A 160 -13.93 6.36 41.16
C ASN A 160 -14.32 4.88 41.11
N ILE A 161 -15.01 4.43 40.06
CA ILE A 161 -15.35 3.01 39.85
C ILE A 161 -14.07 2.17 39.69
N ALA A 162 -13.13 2.59 38.84
CA ALA A 162 -11.87 1.89 38.64
C ALA A 162 -11.06 1.79 39.94
N ALA A 163 -10.95 2.88 40.70
CA ALA A 163 -10.27 2.86 42.00
C ALA A 163 -10.97 1.94 43.02
N ALA A 164 -12.30 1.92 43.04
CA ALA A 164 -13.07 1.02 43.91
C ALA A 164 -12.92 -0.46 43.51
N GLN A 165 -12.72 -0.77 42.22
CA GLN A 165 -12.45 -2.14 41.74
C GLN A 165 -11.08 -2.69 42.17
N GLU A 166 -10.12 -1.80 42.45
CA GLU A 166 -8.81 -2.17 43.00
C GLU A 166 -8.84 -2.38 44.53
N ASN A 167 -9.82 -1.80 45.22
CA ASN A 167 -10.03 -2.01 46.65
C ASN A 167 -10.81 -3.30 46.90
N VAL A 168 -10.20 -4.24 47.62
CA VAL A 168 -10.81 -5.55 47.80
C VAL A 168 -11.79 -5.54 48.97
N ALA A 169 -13.08 -5.38 48.65
CA ALA A 169 -14.14 -5.80 49.56
C ALA A 169 -13.99 -7.30 49.86
N ARG A 170 -14.30 -7.73 51.09
CA ARG A 170 -14.28 -9.17 51.42
C ARG A 170 -15.36 -9.89 50.63
N HIS A 171 -14.96 -10.50 49.52
CA HIS A 171 -15.83 -11.35 48.71
C HIS A 171 -15.84 -12.79 49.27
N ILE A 172 -16.97 -13.47 49.07
CA ILE A 172 -17.08 -14.91 49.30
C ILE A 172 -16.80 -15.62 47.99
N CYS A 173 -16.17 -16.79 48.07
CA CYS A 173 -15.94 -17.64 46.91
C CYS A 173 -17.25 -17.96 46.21
N GLN A 174 -17.34 -17.66 44.92
CA GLN A 174 -18.53 -17.84 44.12
C GLN A 174 -18.70 -19.28 43.60
N GLN A 175 -17.70 -20.14 43.86
CA GLN A 175 -17.73 -21.56 43.53
C GLN A 175 -18.29 -22.40 44.68
N CYS A 176 -17.75 -22.29 45.90
CA CYS A 176 -18.23 -23.05 47.05
C CYS A 176 -19.25 -22.30 47.94
N GLY A 177 -19.35 -20.98 47.83
CA GLY A 177 -20.27 -20.16 48.60
C GLY A 177 -19.96 -20.01 50.10
N GLY A 178 -18.94 -20.70 50.62
CA GLY A 178 -18.63 -20.74 52.06
C GLY A 178 -17.35 -20.03 52.47
N ASN A 179 -16.30 -20.11 51.66
CA ASN A 179 -14.96 -19.63 52.03
C ASN A 179 -14.70 -18.20 51.53
N PRO A 180 -13.88 -17.39 52.23
CA PRO A 180 -13.43 -16.10 51.72
C PRO A 180 -12.70 -16.25 50.38
N ALA A 181 -13.03 -15.38 49.42
CA ALA A 181 -12.28 -15.32 48.17
C ALA A 181 -10.91 -14.68 48.43
N VAL A 182 -9.86 -15.28 47.89
CA VAL A 182 -8.47 -14.81 47.98
C VAL A 182 -7.84 -14.64 46.60
N VAL A 183 -8.48 -15.20 45.56
CA VAL A 183 -8.08 -15.05 44.16
C VAL A 183 -9.24 -14.46 43.36
N ARG A 184 -8.91 -13.55 42.45
CA ARG A 184 -9.78 -13.06 41.38
C ARG A 184 -9.22 -13.52 40.05
N CYS A 185 -10.02 -14.19 39.23
CA CYS A 185 -9.64 -14.52 37.87
C CYS A 185 -10.33 -13.58 36.88
N SER A 186 -9.56 -12.93 36.02
CA SER A 186 -10.11 -11.99 35.02
C SER A 186 -10.90 -12.69 33.92
N ASP A 187 -10.56 -13.95 33.63
CA ASP A 187 -11.16 -14.72 32.54
C ASP A 187 -12.36 -15.57 32.97
N CYS A 188 -12.53 -15.88 34.26
CA CYS A 188 -13.66 -16.66 34.80
C CYS A 188 -14.90 -15.80 35.05
N ARG A 189 -15.29 -14.96 34.08
CA ARG A 189 -16.50 -14.13 34.18
C ARG A 189 -17.75 -14.95 33.80
N PRO A 190 -18.91 -14.70 34.45
CA PRO A 190 -19.24 -13.61 35.37
C PRO A 190 -18.90 -13.85 36.86
N ARG A 191 -18.29 -14.99 37.21
CA ARG A 191 -18.01 -15.39 38.62
C ARG A 191 -16.50 -15.47 38.92
N PRO A 192 -15.80 -14.32 39.04
CA PRO A 192 -14.35 -14.30 39.08
C PRO A 192 -13.72 -14.63 40.44
N PHE A 193 -14.49 -14.78 41.53
CA PHE A 193 -13.94 -14.82 42.90
C PHE A 193 -13.85 -16.24 43.46
N PHE A 194 -12.63 -16.66 43.82
CA PHE A 194 -12.31 -18.02 44.29
C PHE A 194 -11.61 -18.02 45.64
N CYS A 195 -11.95 -18.98 46.51
CA CYS A 195 -11.10 -19.36 47.63
C CYS A 195 -9.89 -20.17 47.12
N ALA A 196 -8.88 -20.37 47.97
CA ALA A 196 -7.65 -21.09 47.64
C ALA A 196 -7.90 -22.46 46.99
N GLU A 197 -8.76 -23.29 47.58
CA GLU A 197 -9.03 -24.65 47.10
C GLU A 197 -9.78 -24.64 45.76
N CYS A 198 -10.78 -23.78 45.62
CA CYS A 198 -11.54 -23.66 44.37
C CYS A 198 -10.69 -23.08 43.23
N ASP A 199 -9.77 -22.16 43.55
CA ASP A 199 -8.78 -21.64 42.60
C ASP A 199 -7.90 -22.79 42.07
N ILE A 200 -7.35 -23.61 42.96
CA ILE A 200 -6.53 -24.77 42.57
C ILE A 200 -7.35 -25.71 41.70
N SER A 201 -8.55 -26.11 42.13
CA SER A 201 -9.38 -27.05 41.39
C SER A 201 -9.74 -26.55 39.98
N MET A 202 -10.06 -25.27 39.82
CA MET A 202 -10.48 -24.67 38.55
C MET A 202 -9.28 -24.40 37.63
N HIS A 203 -8.26 -23.71 38.15
CA HIS A 203 -7.16 -23.20 37.33
C HIS A 203 -6.03 -24.21 37.11
N THR A 204 -6.15 -25.43 37.64
CA THR A 204 -5.37 -26.58 37.15
C THR A 204 -5.81 -26.98 35.73
N ARG A 205 -7.09 -26.77 35.38
CA ARG A 205 -7.62 -27.03 34.02
C ARG A 205 -7.58 -25.81 33.11
N HIS A 206 -7.51 -24.62 33.71
CA HIS A 206 -7.48 -23.34 33.01
C HIS A 206 -6.21 -22.55 33.31
N VAL A 207 -5.06 -23.18 33.03
CA VAL A 207 -3.72 -22.69 33.42
C VAL A 207 -3.38 -21.33 32.79
N LEU A 208 -3.91 -21.05 31.61
CA LEU A 208 -3.61 -19.82 30.86
C LEU A 208 -4.39 -18.59 31.36
N HIS A 209 -5.36 -18.78 32.26
CA HIS A 209 -6.14 -17.68 32.80
C HIS A 209 -5.28 -16.71 33.63
N ASN A 210 -5.58 -15.43 33.51
CA ASN A 210 -4.94 -14.34 34.23
C ASN A 210 -5.64 -14.14 35.58
N ARG A 211 -4.90 -14.44 36.64
CA ARG A 211 -5.36 -14.43 38.02
C ARG A 211 -4.66 -13.34 38.80
N ASP A 212 -5.33 -12.84 39.83
CA ASP A 212 -4.79 -11.93 40.81
C ASP A 212 -4.99 -12.51 42.21
N ALA A 213 -3.97 -12.44 43.06
CA ALA A 213 -4.07 -12.71 44.47
C ALA A 213 -4.41 -11.43 45.23
N MET A 214 -5.18 -11.56 46.30
CA MET A 214 -5.45 -10.48 47.23
C MET A 214 -4.32 -10.36 48.25
N THR A 215 -3.46 -9.37 48.09
CA THR A 215 -2.33 -9.11 48.99
C THR A 215 -2.47 -7.72 49.61
N ALA A 216 -2.51 -7.65 50.94
CA ALA A 216 -2.61 -6.39 51.69
C ALA A 216 -3.76 -5.45 51.25
N GLY A 217 -4.89 -6.03 50.80
CA GLY A 217 -6.08 -5.26 50.39
C GLY A 217 -6.10 -4.78 48.94
N PHE A 218 -5.12 -5.20 48.13
CA PHE A 218 -5.04 -4.90 46.70
C PHE A 218 -4.89 -6.17 45.87
N TYR A 219 -5.32 -6.12 44.61
CA TYR A 219 -5.07 -7.18 43.65
C TYR A 219 -3.63 -7.11 43.13
N GLN A 220 -2.94 -8.23 43.19
CA GLN A 220 -1.61 -8.39 42.61
C GLN A 220 -1.62 -9.56 41.63
N PRO A 221 -1.04 -9.42 40.43
CA PRO A 221 -0.99 -10.51 39.46
C PRO A 221 -0.38 -11.78 40.06
N LEU A 222 -1.07 -12.90 39.84
CA LEU A 222 -0.70 -14.22 40.34
C LEU A 222 -0.34 -15.14 39.17
N PRO A 223 0.96 -15.44 38.97
CA PRO A 223 1.40 -16.37 37.94
C PRO A 223 0.75 -17.75 38.08
N PRO A 224 0.62 -18.52 37.00
CA PRO A 224 0.00 -19.86 37.04
C PRO A 224 0.74 -20.83 37.96
N THR A 225 2.06 -20.68 38.08
CA THR A 225 2.93 -21.47 38.95
C THR A 225 2.89 -21.04 40.42
N MET A 226 1.99 -20.14 40.78
CA MET A 226 1.80 -19.67 42.16
C MET A 226 0.34 -19.86 42.59
N VAL A 227 0.15 -20.29 43.83
CA VAL A 227 -1.16 -20.48 44.47
C VAL A 227 -1.15 -19.90 45.86
N VAL A 228 -2.34 -19.57 46.38
CA VAL A 228 -2.51 -19.13 47.77
C VAL A 228 -2.82 -20.36 48.62
N VAL A 229 -1.96 -20.70 49.58
CA VAL A 229 -2.18 -21.76 50.56
C VAL A 229 -1.93 -21.18 51.95
N ASP A 230 -2.87 -21.33 52.87
CA ASP A 230 -2.79 -20.79 54.24
C ASP A 230 -2.41 -19.30 54.31
N LYS A 231 -2.93 -18.50 53.36
CA LYS A 231 -2.65 -17.06 53.20
C LYS A 231 -1.20 -16.73 52.82
N ALA A 232 -0.39 -17.72 52.46
CA ALA A 232 0.93 -17.56 51.88
C ALA A 232 0.91 -17.91 50.38
N LEU A 233 1.84 -17.33 49.64
CA LEU A 233 2.07 -17.67 48.24
C LEU A 233 3.01 -18.88 48.16
N CYS A 234 2.54 -19.94 47.53
CA CYS A 234 3.28 -21.20 47.36
C CYS A 234 3.47 -21.50 45.87
N HIS A 235 4.63 -22.06 45.53
CA HIS A 235 4.89 -22.53 44.18
C HIS A 235 4.11 -23.83 43.90
N CYS A 236 3.57 -23.95 42.69
CA CYS A 236 2.95 -25.17 42.19
C CYS A 236 3.35 -25.39 40.72
N GLU A 237 3.54 -26.65 40.35
CA GLU A 237 3.79 -26.98 38.95
C GLU A 237 2.48 -26.96 38.16
N ARG A 238 2.56 -26.50 36.92
CA ARG A 238 1.42 -26.41 36.00
C ARG A 238 1.79 -27.02 34.68
N LEU A 239 0.86 -27.80 34.14
CA LEU A 239 1.07 -28.50 32.88
C LEU A 239 0.65 -27.62 31.71
N VAL A 240 1.33 -27.78 30.58
CA VAL A 240 0.86 -27.26 29.30
C VAL A 240 -0.47 -27.93 28.97
N PRO A 241 -1.52 -27.17 28.59
CA PRO A 241 -2.81 -27.74 28.22
C PRO A 241 -2.73 -28.35 26.81
N VAL A 242 -2.15 -29.55 26.71
CA VAL A 242 -2.18 -30.39 25.50
C VAL A 242 -3.19 -31.51 25.67
N GLU A 243 -3.68 -32.05 24.55
CA GLU A 243 -4.47 -33.27 24.55
C GLU A 243 -3.64 -34.43 25.11
N ILE A 244 -4.16 -35.08 26.15
CA ILE A 244 -3.52 -36.21 26.84
C ILE A 244 -4.26 -37.47 26.41
N PRO A 245 -3.56 -38.51 25.89
CA PRO A 245 -4.22 -39.72 25.43
C PRO A 245 -4.85 -40.50 26.60
N ASP A 246 -6.07 -40.99 26.40
CA ASP A 246 -6.79 -41.81 27.39
C ASP A 246 -6.14 -43.18 27.62
N ARG A 247 -5.29 -43.63 26.69
CA ARG A 247 -4.60 -44.92 26.74
C ARG A 247 -3.21 -44.84 26.10
N ILE A 248 -2.22 -45.37 26.81
CA ILE A 248 -0.85 -45.57 26.31
C ILE A 248 -0.42 -47.05 26.31
N CYS A 249 -1.27 -47.92 26.86
CA CYS A 249 -1.06 -49.36 26.97
C CYS A 249 -2.42 -50.09 27.12
N GLY A 250 -2.39 -51.43 27.22
CA GLY A 250 -3.59 -52.25 27.41
C GLY A 250 -4.17 -52.26 28.84
N CYS A 251 -3.53 -51.59 29.81
CA CYS A 251 -4.00 -51.54 31.21
C CYS A 251 -5.23 -50.63 31.39
N SER A 252 -5.85 -50.70 32.58
CA SER A 252 -6.96 -49.80 32.94
C SER A 252 -6.50 -48.33 32.95
N PRO A 253 -7.26 -47.38 32.38
CA PRO A 253 -6.93 -45.94 32.42
C PRO A 253 -6.77 -45.36 33.84
N GLU A 254 -7.42 -45.97 34.84
CA GLU A 254 -7.30 -45.55 36.26
C GLU A 254 -5.89 -45.71 36.83
N LEU A 255 -5.05 -46.52 36.17
CA LEU A 255 -3.65 -46.78 36.54
C LEU A 255 -2.68 -45.81 35.86
N LEU A 256 -3.18 -44.87 35.08
CA LEU A 256 -2.39 -43.80 34.49
C LEU A 256 -2.23 -42.66 35.49
N ARG A 257 -1.01 -42.12 35.58
CA ARG A 257 -0.69 -40.92 36.34
C ARG A 257 -0.06 -39.91 35.43
N VAL A 258 -0.53 -38.67 35.55
CA VAL A 258 0.07 -37.52 34.90
C VAL A 258 1.15 -36.96 35.83
N SER A 259 2.34 -36.74 35.30
CA SER A 259 3.45 -36.07 35.98
C SER A 259 3.98 -34.90 35.16
N SER A 260 4.70 -34.00 35.83
CA SER A 260 5.42 -32.91 35.18
C SER A 260 6.70 -33.45 34.52
N GLY A 261 6.82 -33.24 33.22
CA GLY A 261 8.05 -33.44 32.47
C GLY A 261 8.89 -32.16 32.40
N LYS A 262 9.58 -31.98 31.27
CA LYS A 262 10.44 -30.81 31.05
C LYS A 262 9.66 -29.48 31.11
N THR A 263 10.28 -28.45 31.67
CA THR A 263 9.78 -27.07 31.61
C THR A 263 9.93 -26.51 30.19
N VAL A 264 8.89 -25.83 29.71
CA VAL A 264 8.82 -25.19 28.40
C VAL A 264 8.23 -23.79 28.52
N SER A 265 8.69 -22.90 27.66
CA SER A 265 8.12 -21.56 27.51
C SER A 265 6.96 -21.60 26.51
N VAL A 266 5.74 -21.37 26.98
CA VAL A 266 4.53 -21.29 26.15
C VAL A 266 4.22 -19.84 25.86
N ILE A 267 4.18 -19.46 24.59
CA ILE A 267 3.90 -18.09 24.17
C ILE A 267 2.50 -18.03 23.59
N THR A 268 1.68 -17.12 24.12
CA THR A 268 0.31 -16.85 23.63
C THR A 268 0.14 -15.35 23.41
N MET A 269 -1.04 -14.91 22.97
CA MET A 269 -1.38 -13.48 22.90
C MET A 269 -1.37 -12.78 24.27
N ASN A 270 -1.47 -13.52 25.37
CA ASN A 270 -1.32 -13.01 26.74
C ASN A 270 0.15 -13.01 27.23
N GLY A 271 1.13 -13.24 26.34
CA GLY A 271 2.54 -13.27 26.67
C GLY A 271 3.08 -14.67 27.00
N ARG A 272 4.24 -14.71 27.65
CA ARG A 272 5.00 -15.92 27.97
C ARG A 272 4.54 -16.56 29.28
N TYR A 273 4.47 -17.88 29.28
CA TYR A 273 4.25 -18.76 30.42
C TYR A 273 5.42 -19.74 30.50
N ASP A 274 5.87 -20.08 31.70
CA ASP A 274 6.82 -21.18 31.89
C ASP A 274 6.05 -22.32 32.60
N LEU A 275 5.78 -23.40 31.87
CA LEU A 275 4.94 -24.53 32.27
C LEU A 275 5.70 -25.84 32.06
N SER A 276 5.19 -26.96 32.58
CA SER A 276 5.79 -28.28 32.38
C SER A 276 5.02 -29.07 31.33
N MET A 277 5.71 -29.77 30.44
CA MET A 277 5.05 -30.72 29.53
C MET A 277 4.43 -31.87 30.33
N PRO A 278 3.22 -32.35 30.01
CA PRO A 278 2.69 -33.54 30.66
C PRO A 278 3.42 -34.80 30.21
N GLU A 279 3.65 -35.68 31.17
CA GLU A 279 4.10 -37.06 30.96
C GLU A 279 3.07 -38.00 31.58
N LEU A 280 2.81 -39.13 30.93
CA LEU A 280 1.96 -40.18 31.46
C LEU A 280 2.79 -41.40 31.78
N ASN A 281 2.54 -41.99 32.94
CA ASN A 281 3.16 -43.23 33.37
C ASN A 281 2.08 -44.22 33.82
N CYS A 282 2.15 -45.46 33.33
CA CYS A 282 1.29 -46.53 33.79
C CYS A 282 1.91 -47.23 35.01
N GLU A 283 1.23 -47.18 36.16
CA GLU A 283 1.72 -47.80 37.40
C GLU A 283 1.87 -49.32 37.29
N ALA A 284 1.08 -49.99 36.44
CA ALA A 284 1.09 -51.45 36.31
C ALA A 284 2.15 -52.00 35.36
N CYS A 285 2.29 -51.41 34.17
CA CYS A 285 3.19 -51.95 33.13
C CYS A 285 4.39 -51.05 32.84
N GLN A 286 4.51 -49.90 33.50
CA GLN A 286 5.60 -48.94 33.32
C GLN A 286 5.70 -48.34 31.90
N ALA A 287 4.65 -48.48 31.09
CA ALA A 287 4.54 -47.77 29.83
C ALA A 287 4.52 -46.26 30.08
N THR A 288 5.24 -45.52 29.23
CA THR A 288 5.37 -44.07 29.34
C THR A 288 4.93 -43.38 28.05
N TRP A 289 4.44 -42.15 28.18
CA TRP A 289 4.18 -41.25 27.07
C TRP A 289 4.64 -39.84 27.45
N ALA A 290 5.23 -39.15 26.48
CA ALA A 290 5.59 -37.75 26.59
C ALA A 290 5.06 -37.04 25.35
N ALA A 291 4.40 -35.91 25.57
CA ALA A 291 3.87 -35.09 24.48
C ALA A 291 4.99 -34.66 23.52
N GLY A 292 4.78 -34.93 22.23
CA GLY A 292 5.64 -34.57 21.13
C GLY A 292 5.04 -33.49 20.23
N VAL A 293 5.65 -33.28 19.06
CA VAL A 293 5.20 -32.26 18.10
C VAL A 293 3.81 -32.56 17.55
N VAL A 294 3.43 -33.83 17.42
CA VAL A 294 2.08 -34.22 16.95
C VAL A 294 1.01 -33.77 17.94
N ASP A 295 1.21 -34.04 19.23
CA ASP A 295 0.26 -33.67 20.29
C ASP A 295 0.17 -32.13 20.43
N LEU A 296 1.30 -31.43 20.28
CA LEU A 296 1.34 -29.96 20.24
C LEU A 296 0.48 -29.42 19.08
N ASN A 297 0.70 -29.93 17.86
CA ASN A 297 -0.01 -29.46 16.68
C ASN A 297 -1.53 -29.72 16.77
N GLN A 298 -1.94 -30.86 17.33
CA GLN A 298 -3.35 -31.17 17.60
C GLN A 298 -3.98 -30.26 18.66
N SER A 299 -3.15 -29.70 19.53
CA SER A 299 -3.55 -28.80 20.62
C SER A 299 -3.34 -27.32 20.29
N ASP A 300 -3.27 -26.94 19.00
CA ASP A 300 -3.04 -25.56 18.54
C ASP A 300 -1.73 -24.91 19.05
N TYR A 301 -0.70 -25.72 19.26
CA TYR A 301 0.65 -25.26 19.54
C TYR A 301 1.62 -25.63 18.41
N TRP A 302 2.56 -24.73 18.15
CA TRP A 302 3.65 -24.94 17.21
C TRP A 302 5.00 -24.72 17.88
N PRO A 303 5.97 -25.63 17.69
CA PRO A 303 7.23 -25.54 18.40
C PRO A 303 8.21 -24.55 17.75
N ALA A 304 9.02 -23.90 18.60
CA ALA A 304 10.07 -23.00 18.13
C ALA A 304 11.24 -23.73 17.45
N THR A 305 11.51 -24.95 17.90
CA THR A 305 12.48 -25.91 17.36
C THR A 305 11.98 -27.33 17.62
N LEU A 306 12.56 -28.35 17.00
CA LEU A 306 12.18 -29.75 17.25
C LEU A 306 12.47 -30.24 18.68
N HIS A 307 13.22 -29.48 19.49
CA HIS A 307 13.38 -29.74 20.93
C HIS A 307 12.29 -29.08 21.78
N PHE A 308 11.47 -28.20 21.18
CA PHE A 308 10.28 -27.54 21.75
C PHE A 308 10.46 -27.02 23.19
N ALA A 309 11.63 -26.44 23.47
CA ALA A 309 11.87 -25.69 24.72
C ALA A 309 11.02 -24.41 24.78
N THR A 310 10.65 -23.88 23.62
CA THR A 310 9.64 -22.83 23.45
C THR A 310 8.59 -23.34 22.47
N ILE A 311 7.33 -23.08 22.77
CA ILE A 311 6.19 -23.33 21.89
C ILE A 311 5.34 -22.06 21.77
N TYR A 312 4.69 -21.89 20.63
CA TYR A 312 3.81 -20.77 20.33
C TYR A 312 2.40 -21.32 20.14
N ALA A 313 1.39 -20.72 20.78
CA ALA A 313 0.03 -20.93 20.34
C ALA A 313 -0.12 -20.40 18.90
N THR A 314 -0.85 -21.12 18.05
CA THR A 314 -0.97 -20.80 16.62
C THR A 314 -1.61 -19.43 16.39
N ASP A 315 -2.49 -18.99 17.29
CA ASP A 315 -3.11 -17.65 17.31
C ASP A 315 -2.09 -16.50 17.28
N VAL A 316 -0.90 -16.69 17.86
CA VAL A 316 0.19 -15.70 17.84
C VAL A 316 0.69 -15.48 16.42
N PHE A 317 0.79 -16.54 15.61
CA PHE A 317 1.22 -16.46 14.22
C PHE A 317 0.14 -15.82 13.33
N TYR A 318 -1.12 -16.24 13.48
CA TYR A 318 -2.24 -15.59 12.79
C TYR A 318 -2.28 -14.08 13.12
N SER A 319 -2.21 -13.72 14.40
CA SER A 319 -2.21 -12.32 14.83
C SER A 319 -1.03 -11.52 14.26
N PHE A 320 0.15 -12.14 14.18
CA PHE A 320 1.33 -11.50 13.60
C PHE A 320 1.15 -11.25 12.10
N GLU A 321 0.60 -12.21 11.37
CA GLU A 321 0.29 -12.08 9.94
C GLU A 321 -0.75 -11.00 9.67
N GLU A 322 -1.87 -11.02 10.38
CA GLU A 322 -2.94 -10.03 10.22
C GLU A 322 -2.44 -8.61 10.51
N MET A 323 -1.66 -8.46 11.58
CA MET A 323 -0.98 -7.21 11.91
C MET A 323 -0.02 -6.80 10.79
N LYS A 324 0.69 -7.74 10.16
CA LYS A 324 1.56 -7.44 9.00
C LYS A 324 0.77 -7.00 7.77
N MET A 325 -0.43 -7.52 7.56
CA MET A 325 -1.30 -7.06 6.46
C MET A 325 -1.89 -5.67 6.75
N ALA A 326 -2.34 -5.42 7.98
CA ALA A 326 -2.92 -4.14 8.39
C ALA A 326 -1.86 -3.02 8.53
N ALA A 327 -0.68 -3.34 9.07
CA ALA A 327 0.41 -2.41 9.34
C ALA A 327 1.76 -2.99 8.85
N PRO A 328 2.03 -3.02 7.53
CA PRO A 328 3.17 -3.77 6.98
C PRO A 328 4.56 -3.26 7.40
N GLY A 329 4.65 -2.02 7.86
CA GLY A 329 5.88 -1.43 8.41
C GLY A 329 6.20 -1.82 9.86
N LEU A 330 5.30 -2.52 10.56
CA LEU A 330 5.51 -2.91 11.96
C LEU A 330 6.50 -4.08 12.04
N SER A 331 7.54 -3.95 12.88
CA SER A 331 8.59 -4.97 13.00
C SER A 331 8.19 -6.16 13.88
N CYS A 332 8.74 -7.35 13.58
CA CYS A 332 8.61 -8.52 14.47
C CYS A 332 8.97 -8.20 15.92
N GLN A 333 10.05 -7.42 16.13
CA GLN A 333 10.48 -7.01 17.45
C GLN A 333 9.45 -6.16 18.20
N ALA A 334 8.71 -5.29 17.50
CA ALA A 334 7.68 -4.46 18.12
C ALA A 334 6.47 -5.31 18.54
N PHE A 335 6.06 -6.27 17.70
CA PHE A 335 5.03 -7.24 18.06
C PHE A 335 5.43 -8.06 19.30
N LEU A 336 6.65 -8.59 19.32
CA LEU A 336 7.12 -9.38 20.48
C LEU A 336 7.32 -8.53 21.74
N ARG A 337 7.69 -7.25 21.62
CA ARG A 337 7.74 -6.34 22.76
C ARG A 337 6.37 -6.11 23.37
N MET A 338 5.30 -6.08 22.57
CA MET A 338 3.94 -6.03 23.08
C MET A 338 3.64 -7.28 23.92
N LEU A 339 4.00 -8.48 23.43
CA LEU A 339 3.83 -9.73 24.19
C LEU A 339 4.71 -9.80 25.46
N ASP A 340 5.94 -9.25 25.42
CA ASP A 340 6.78 -9.09 26.60
C ASP A 340 6.10 -8.18 27.65
N GLN A 341 5.41 -7.11 27.22
CA GLN A 341 4.63 -6.25 28.14
C GLN A 341 3.43 -6.98 28.73
N GLN A 342 2.73 -7.82 27.96
CA GLN A 342 1.64 -8.66 28.50
C GLN A 342 2.17 -9.64 29.55
N THR A 343 3.34 -10.24 29.29
CA THR A 343 4.02 -11.13 30.24
C THR A 343 4.21 -10.44 31.60
N VAL A 344 4.79 -9.23 31.59
CA VAL A 344 5.03 -8.45 32.82
C VAL A 344 3.72 -8.00 33.47
N ARG A 345 2.74 -7.56 32.67
CA ARG A 345 1.42 -7.12 33.16
C ARG A 345 0.73 -8.17 34.02
N PHE A 346 0.88 -9.44 33.65
CA PHE A 346 0.29 -10.57 34.36
C PHE A 346 1.24 -11.25 35.35
N GLY A 347 2.27 -10.54 35.83
CA GLY A 347 3.17 -11.00 36.89
C GLY A 347 4.18 -12.07 36.46
N ARG A 348 4.27 -12.38 35.17
CA ARG A 348 5.16 -13.39 34.61
C ARG A 348 6.50 -12.78 34.20
N THR A 349 7.49 -13.63 33.91
CA THR A 349 8.85 -13.19 33.58
C THR A 349 9.37 -13.87 32.32
N GLY A 350 10.57 -13.48 31.89
CA GLY A 350 11.20 -13.98 30.67
C GLY A 350 11.01 -13.04 29.47
N LYS A 351 11.75 -13.32 28.39
CA LYS A 351 11.64 -12.62 27.12
C LYS A 351 11.37 -13.59 25.99
N ILE A 352 10.76 -13.09 24.92
CA ILE A 352 10.52 -13.86 23.71
C ILE A 352 11.66 -13.59 22.71
N SER A 353 12.28 -14.66 22.21
CA SER A 353 13.35 -14.55 21.21
C SER A 353 12.78 -14.24 19.83
N ALA A 354 13.18 -13.11 19.24
CA ALA A 354 12.73 -12.70 17.91
C ALA A 354 13.23 -13.62 16.79
N ASP A 355 14.47 -14.11 16.90
CA ASP A 355 15.05 -15.05 15.94
C ASP A 355 14.29 -16.38 15.95
N SER A 356 14.06 -16.92 17.15
CA SER A 356 13.33 -18.17 17.34
C SER A 356 11.88 -18.07 16.86
N PHE A 357 11.22 -16.95 17.14
CA PHE A 357 9.85 -16.69 16.67
C PHE A 357 9.79 -16.61 15.15
N GLN A 358 10.68 -15.81 14.54
CA GLN A 358 10.65 -15.58 13.10
C GLN A 358 10.94 -16.86 12.30
N ARG A 359 11.90 -17.68 12.75
CA ARG A 359 12.17 -18.99 12.17
C ARG A 359 10.96 -19.92 12.30
N SER A 360 10.42 -20.04 13.50
CA SER A 360 9.24 -20.89 13.78
C SER A 360 8.01 -20.47 12.98
N PHE A 361 7.78 -19.17 12.84
CA PHE A 361 6.72 -18.60 12.00
C PHE A 361 6.89 -18.98 10.53
N PHE A 362 8.10 -18.87 9.98
CA PHE A 362 8.33 -19.26 8.59
C PHE A 362 8.19 -20.77 8.36
N GLU A 363 8.63 -21.61 9.29
CA GLU A 363 8.43 -23.07 9.21
C GLU A 363 6.95 -23.45 9.28
N TRP A 364 6.19 -22.78 10.15
CA TRP A 364 4.74 -22.96 10.24
C TRP A 364 4.04 -22.57 8.93
N GLU A 365 4.44 -21.44 8.35
CA GLU A 365 3.96 -20.99 7.05
C GLU A 365 4.38 -21.91 5.89
N ALA A 366 5.56 -22.52 5.97
CA ALA A 366 6.03 -23.50 4.99
C ALA A 366 5.09 -24.70 4.94
N VAL A 367 4.71 -25.24 6.10
CA VAL A 367 3.77 -26.37 6.17
C VAL A 367 2.40 -26.00 5.63
N ARG A 368 1.90 -24.80 5.94
CA ARG A 368 0.64 -24.31 5.37
C ARG A 368 0.71 -24.20 3.85
N TYR A 369 1.79 -23.66 3.32
CA TYR A 369 2.02 -23.58 1.87
C TYR A 369 2.07 -24.97 1.21
N GLU A 370 2.70 -25.97 1.83
CA GLU A 370 2.70 -27.33 1.32
C GLU A 370 1.30 -27.96 1.33
N ILE A 371 0.47 -27.67 2.34
CA ILE A 371 -0.94 -28.07 2.35
C ILE A 371 -1.70 -27.41 1.20
N ASP A 372 -1.51 -26.10 1.00
CA ASP A 372 -2.11 -25.36 -0.11
C ASP A 372 -1.69 -25.96 -1.47
N ASN A 373 -0.42 -26.34 -1.64
CA ASN A 373 0.07 -27.02 -2.84
C ASN A 373 -0.60 -28.38 -3.06
N ILE A 374 -0.80 -29.18 -1.99
CA ILE A 374 -1.54 -30.45 -2.06
C ILE A 374 -2.98 -30.21 -2.51
N CYS A 375 -3.58 -29.11 -2.03
CA CYS A 375 -4.90 -28.63 -2.44
C CYS A 375 -4.92 -28.00 -3.84
N LYS A 376 -3.77 -27.88 -4.51
CA LYS A 376 -3.58 -27.24 -5.83
C LYS A 376 -3.98 -25.77 -5.86
N GLU A 377 -3.82 -25.08 -4.73
CA GLU A 377 -3.95 -23.64 -4.67
C GLU A 377 -2.73 -22.99 -5.35
N GLU A 378 -2.98 -22.06 -6.29
CA GLU A 378 -1.94 -21.37 -7.02
C GLU A 378 -1.92 -19.87 -6.66
N PRO A 379 -1.19 -19.46 -5.60
CA PRO A 379 -1.31 -18.12 -5.01
C PRO A 379 -0.89 -16.97 -5.95
N PHE A 380 -0.17 -17.29 -7.04
CA PHE A 380 0.31 -16.33 -8.04
C PHE A 380 -0.36 -16.50 -9.43
N MET A 381 -1.49 -17.21 -9.46
CA MET A 381 -2.36 -17.35 -10.62
C MET A 381 -3.67 -16.61 -10.37
N CYS A 382 -3.93 -15.55 -11.15
CA CYS A 382 -5.16 -14.78 -11.01
C CYS A 382 -6.34 -15.56 -11.62
N PRO A 383 -7.39 -15.91 -10.86
CA PRO A 383 -8.52 -16.68 -11.41
C PRO A 383 -9.25 -15.97 -12.55
N ALA A 384 -9.26 -14.62 -12.54
CA ALA A 384 -9.89 -13.81 -13.59
C ALA A 384 -8.99 -13.57 -14.82
N CYS A 385 -7.77 -14.12 -14.85
CA CYS A 385 -6.85 -14.03 -15.99
C CYS A 385 -6.57 -15.39 -16.66
N THR A 386 -7.36 -16.42 -16.35
CA THR A 386 -7.18 -17.76 -16.88
C THR A 386 -8.33 -18.10 -17.85
N PRO A 387 -8.07 -18.59 -19.07
CA PRO A 387 -6.75 -18.88 -19.64
C PRO A 387 -6.00 -17.63 -20.17
N ASP A 388 -6.72 -16.54 -20.46
CA ASP A 388 -6.17 -15.38 -21.16
C ASP A 388 -5.99 -14.17 -20.25
N MET A 389 -4.81 -13.55 -20.32
CA MET A 389 -4.48 -12.39 -19.50
C MET A 389 -4.45 -11.12 -20.36
N LEU A 390 -5.40 -10.22 -20.14
CA LEU A 390 -5.46 -9.00 -20.94
C LEU A 390 -4.19 -8.13 -20.82
N ALA A 391 -3.69 -7.89 -19.61
CA ALA A 391 -2.56 -7.00 -19.41
C ALA A 391 -1.73 -7.38 -18.18
N VAL A 392 -0.41 -7.21 -18.30
CA VAL A 392 0.55 -7.26 -17.20
C VAL A 392 1.28 -5.93 -17.10
N SER A 393 1.39 -5.39 -15.89
CA SER A 393 2.14 -4.18 -15.58
C SER A 393 3.43 -4.55 -14.86
N VAL A 394 4.54 -3.98 -15.33
CA VAL A 394 5.88 -4.26 -14.80
C VAL A 394 6.57 -2.95 -14.40
N ASP A 395 7.11 -2.93 -13.18
CA ASP A 395 7.85 -1.79 -12.64
C ASP A 395 8.87 -2.18 -11.56
N GLY A 396 9.94 -1.39 -11.47
CA GLY A 396 11.05 -1.53 -10.55
C GLY A 396 10.93 -0.68 -9.30
N ASN A 397 10.99 -1.30 -8.12
CA ASN A 397 10.89 -0.61 -6.84
C ASN A 397 12.20 -0.55 -6.07
N ARG A 398 12.87 0.60 -6.15
CA ARG A 398 14.14 0.89 -5.47
C ARG A 398 14.02 1.22 -3.98
N LYS A 399 12.82 1.44 -3.44
CA LYS A 399 12.63 1.55 -1.98
C LYS A 399 12.90 0.22 -1.28
N ARG A 400 12.91 -0.88 -2.03
CA ARG A 400 13.21 -2.22 -1.55
C ARG A 400 14.67 -2.58 -1.71
N TYR A 401 15.57 -1.72 -1.30
CA TYR A 401 16.95 -2.14 -1.21
C TYR A 401 17.17 -3.03 0.04
N ARG A 402 18.24 -3.82 0.08
CA ARG A 402 18.72 -4.55 1.28
C ARG A 402 20.13 -4.12 1.64
N PHE A 403 20.43 -3.98 2.93
CA PHE A 403 21.78 -3.60 3.35
C PHE A 403 22.73 -4.80 3.41
N LYS A 404 23.98 -4.62 2.97
CA LYS A 404 25.06 -5.64 3.04
C LYS A 404 25.35 -6.16 4.46
N ASN A 405 25.07 -5.36 5.48
CA ASN A 405 25.30 -5.73 6.88
C ASN A 405 24.11 -6.47 7.50
N ALA A 406 23.00 -6.61 6.78
CA ALA A 406 21.83 -7.35 7.19
C ALA A 406 22.11 -8.86 7.02
N ALA A 407 22.76 -9.42 8.04
CA ALA A 407 23.10 -10.82 8.30
C ALA A 407 23.94 -11.59 7.26
N ARG A 408 25.05 -12.16 7.75
CA ARG A 408 26.02 -13.05 7.07
C ARG A 408 25.56 -14.53 7.08
N SER A 409 24.24 -14.75 6.99
CA SER A 409 23.68 -16.11 7.01
C SER A 409 23.78 -16.73 5.62
N GLU A 410 24.25 -17.98 5.55
CA GLU A 410 24.23 -18.81 4.34
C GLU A 410 22.91 -19.62 4.21
N GLU A 411 21.93 -19.36 5.07
CA GLU A 411 20.61 -20.00 4.99
C GLU A 411 19.93 -19.71 3.65
N GLN A 412 19.29 -20.73 3.12
CA GLN A 412 18.46 -20.66 1.93
C GLN A 412 17.05 -20.19 2.30
N ALA A 413 16.39 -19.47 1.40
CA ALA A 413 14.99 -19.08 1.59
C ALA A 413 14.10 -20.33 1.48
N ILE A 414 13.09 -20.44 2.35
CA ILE A 414 12.08 -21.51 2.27
C ILE A 414 11.28 -21.37 0.98
N PHE A 415 10.87 -20.14 0.65
CA PHE A 415 10.04 -19.85 -0.52
C PHE A 415 10.86 -19.42 -1.75
N GLU A 416 12.07 -19.97 -1.89
CA GLU A 416 12.94 -19.65 -3.03
C GLU A 416 12.26 -20.01 -4.35
N GLY A 417 12.28 -19.09 -5.32
CA GLY A 417 11.74 -19.33 -6.66
C GLY A 417 10.21 -19.27 -6.76
N VAL A 418 9.48 -19.27 -5.63
CA VAL A 418 8.02 -19.25 -5.59
C VAL A 418 7.47 -17.92 -6.14
N PHE A 419 7.81 -16.80 -5.49
CA PHE A 419 7.42 -15.46 -5.96
C PHE A 419 8.59 -14.70 -6.60
N ILE A 420 9.73 -14.67 -5.89
CA ILE A 420 10.95 -14.00 -6.33
C ILE A 420 11.81 -15.02 -7.08
N ALA A 421 12.17 -14.70 -8.33
CA ALA A 421 12.99 -15.55 -9.18
C ALA A 421 14.38 -15.79 -8.58
N ASN A 422 14.96 -16.96 -8.86
CA ASN A 422 16.30 -17.31 -8.44
C ASN A 422 17.34 -16.34 -9.05
N ASP A 423 18.27 -15.87 -8.22
CA ASP A 423 19.20 -14.80 -8.62
C ASP A 423 20.25 -15.27 -9.64
N GLU A 424 20.67 -16.54 -9.58
CA GLU A 424 21.60 -17.13 -10.54
C GLU A 424 20.96 -17.25 -11.92
N GLU A 425 19.69 -17.61 -12.01
CA GLU A 425 18.91 -17.61 -13.27
C GLU A 425 18.79 -16.21 -13.88
N VAL A 426 18.40 -15.23 -13.06
CA VAL A 426 18.27 -13.84 -13.50
C VAL A 426 19.64 -13.30 -13.96
N THR A 427 20.70 -13.59 -13.21
CA THR A 427 22.06 -13.15 -13.56
C THR A 427 22.52 -13.76 -14.88
N ARG A 428 22.34 -15.07 -15.09
CA ARG A 428 22.65 -15.74 -16.36
C ARG A 428 21.88 -15.14 -17.54
N PHE A 429 20.59 -14.83 -17.35
CA PHE A 429 19.79 -14.20 -18.39
C PHE A 429 20.28 -12.78 -18.72
N VAL A 430 20.55 -11.97 -17.69
CA VAL A 430 21.07 -10.61 -17.84
C VAL A 430 22.42 -10.63 -18.59
N ASP A 431 23.34 -11.52 -18.20
CA ASP A 431 24.64 -11.64 -18.85
C ASP A 431 24.51 -12.16 -20.30
N TYR A 432 23.59 -13.09 -20.57
CA TYR A 432 23.26 -13.54 -21.93
C TYR A 432 22.80 -12.38 -22.84
N ILE A 433 21.84 -11.58 -22.37
CA ILE A 433 21.33 -10.42 -23.10
C ILE A 433 22.42 -9.38 -23.31
N HIS A 434 23.24 -9.13 -22.30
CA HIS A 434 24.34 -8.17 -22.41
C HIS A 434 25.42 -8.59 -23.40
N ASN A 435 25.72 -9.88 -23.50
CA ASN A 435 26.75 -10.39 -24.39
C ASN A 435 26.27 -10.49 -25.85
N THR A 436 24.97 -10.66 -26.08
CA THR A 436 24.40 -10.93 -27.40
C THR A 436 23.95 -9.65 -28.14
N SER A 437 23.75 -8.54 -27.42
CA SER A 437 23.25 -7.29 -27.99
C SER A 437 24.22 -6.12 -27.86
N LYS A 438 24.29 -5.28 -28.88
CA LYS A 438 25.01 -3.99 -28.81
C LYS A 438 24.17 -2.99 -28.00
N HIS A 439 24.70 -2.58 -26.84
CA HIS A 439 24.05 -1.61 -25.97
C HIS A 439 24.18 -0.19 -26.51
N VAL A 440 23.09 0.57 -26.45
CA VAL A 440 23.13 2.00 -26.71
C VAL A 440 23.50 2.72 -25.41
N SER A 441 24.60 3.46 -25.42
CA SER A 441 25.03 4.24 -24.26
C SER A 441 24.16 5.50 -24.10
N GLY A 442 23.70 5.77 -22.88
CA GLY A 442 22.99 7.00 -22.55
C GLY A 442 21.71 6.80 -21.73
N ARG A 443 21.16 7.91 -21.23
CA ARG A 443 19.80 7.96 -20.67
C ARG A 443 18.84 8.33 -21.80
N GLY A 444 17.90 7.47 -22.12
CA GLY A 444 16.85 7.78 -23.09
C GLY A 444 15.90 8.81 -22.51
N VAL A 445 16.02 10.07 -22.90
CA VAL A 445 15.10 11.15 -22.48
C VAL A 445 13.83 11.11 -23.34
N CYS A 446 12.67 11.36 -22.73
CA CYS A 446 11.39 11.58 -23.41
C CYS A 446 10.57 12.61 -22.61
N GLY A 447 10.15 13.72 -23.23
CA GLY A 447 9.23 14.69 -22.62
C GLY A 447 9.75 15.57 -21.46
N GLY A 448 11.00 15.43 -20.98
CA GLY A 448 11.58 16.25 -19.89
C GLY A 448 12.86 15.66 -19.24
N GLU A 449 13.38 16.21 -18.13
CA GLU A 449 14.64 15.78 -17.46
C GLU A 449 14.57 14.44 -16.67
N TRP A 450 13.46 13.71 -16.74
CA TRP A 450 13.27 12.48 -15.97
C TRP A 450 14.14 11.35 -16.52
N SER A 451 14.94 10.74 -15.65
CA SER A 451 15.85 9.65 -16.02
C SER A 451 15.09 8.33 -16.10
N ALA A 452 14.89 7.80 -17.31
CA ALA A 452 14.38 6.46 -17.54
C ALA A 452 15.36 5.36 -17.08
N ALA A 453 14.85 4.13 -16.93
CA ALA A 453 15.65 2.91 -16.81
C ALA A 453 16.66 2.81 -17.97
N ARG A 454 17.80 2.17 -17.71
CA ARG A 454 18.95 2.14 -18.64
C ARG A 454 19.05 0.78 -19.33
N GLU A 455 19.68 0.72 -20.49
CA GLU A 455 19.99 -0.58 -21.10
C GLU A 455 21.01 -1.36 -20.27
N THR A 456 21.96 -0.66 -19.66
CA THR A 456 23.00 -1.24 -18.81
C THR A 456 23.30 -0.36 -17.60
N SER A 457 23.65 -0.97 -16.48
CA SER A 457 24.22 -0.31 -15.32
C SER A 457 25.17 -1.26 -14.59
N GLN A 458 26.15 -0.70 -13.88
CA GLN A 458 27.04 -1.49 -13.02
C GLN A 458 26.39 -1.70 -11.65
N ARG A 459 26.77 -2.79 -10.97
CA ARG A 459 26.43 -2.99 -9.55
C ARG A 459 27.02 -1.83 -8.75
N SER A 460 26.24 -1.20 -7.87
CA SER A 460 26.76 -0.11 -7.06
C SER A 460 27.80 -0.62 -6.05
N ALA A 461 28.87 0.17 -5.85
CA ALA A 461 29.83 -0.02 -4.75
C ALA A 461 29.24 0.37 -3.36
N SER A 462 27.92 0.48 -3.26
CA SER A 462 27.22 1.03 -2.10
C SER A 462 27.19 0.05 -0.92
N LYS A 463 26.59 0.47 0.20
CA LYS A 463 26.35 -0.38 1.39
C LYS A 463 25.18 -1.35 1.20
N VAL A 464 24.67 -1.47 -0.01
CA VAL A 464 23.48 -2.23 -0.40
C VAL A 464 23.91 -3.40 -1.27
N ASP A 465 23.37 -4.59 -1.03
CA ASP A 465 23.61 -5.77 -1.87
C ASP A 465 22.47 -6.01 -2.85
N GLU A 466 21.22 -5.74 -2.49
CA GLU A 466 20.07 -5.70 -3.41
C GLU A 466 19.58 -4.27 -3.57
N GLU A 467 19.52 -3.74 -4.80
CA GLU A 467 19.18 -2.33 -5.09
C GLU A 467 17.68 -2.07 -5.21
N GLY A 468 16.87 -3.13 -5.28
CA GLY A 468 15.41 -3.04 -5.39
C GLY A 468 14.77 -4.37 -5.78
N LEU A 469 13.49 -4.32 -6.13
CA LEU A 469 12.71 -5.46 -6.61
C LEU A 469 11.92 -5.05 -7.86
N GLU A 470 12.05 -5.81 -8.95
CA GLU A 470 11.21 -5.67 -10.14
C GLU A 470 9.96 -6.56 -9.97
N LEU A 471 8.78 -6.03 -10.26
CA LEU A 471 7.50 -6.73 -10.08
C LEU A 471 6.75 -6.88 -11.40
N ALA A 472 6.02 -7.99 -11.56
CA ALA A 472 4.95 -8.13 -12.54
C ALA A 472 3.60 -8.34 -11.84
N VAL A 473 2.59 -7.57 -12.28
CA VAL A 473 1.25 -7.52 -11.67
C VAL A 473 0.19 -7.53 -12.78
N CYS A 474 -0.88 -8.33 -12.65
CA CYS A 474 -1.96 -8.31 -13.64
C CYS A 474 -2.91 -7.10 -13.43
N ARG A 475 -3.79 -6.83 -14.40
CA ARG A 475 -4.82 -5.76 -14.31
C ARG A 475 -5.80 -5.85 -13.11
N HIS A 476 -5.86 -7.00 -12.44
CA HIS A 476 -6.66 -7.19 -11.22
C HIS A 476 -5.89 -6.86 -9.94
N GLY A 477 -4.63 -6.43 -10.06
CA GLY A 477 -3.76 -6.11 -8.93
C GLY A 477 -3.21 -7.34 -8.21
N VAL A 478 -3.17 -8.49 -8.88
CA VAL A 478 -2.58 -9.74 -8.37
C VAL A 478 -1.10 -9.75 -8.74
N LEU A 479 -0.24 -9.95 -7.74
CA LEU A 479 1.20 -10.14 -7.89
C LEU A 479 1.44 -11.47 -8.61
N LEU A 480 2.25 -11.49 -9.66
CA LEU A 480 2.48 -12.70 -10.47
C LEU A 480 3.87 -13.27 -10.23
N CYS A 481 4.90 -12.43 -10.31
CA CYS A 481 6.28 -12.80 -10.04
C CYS A 481 7.13 -11.56 -9.83
N ALA A 482 8.30 -11.74 -9.25
CA ALA A 482 9.27 -10.69 -9.00
C ALA A 482 10.70 -11.18 -9.23
N LEU A 483 11.66 -10.25 -9.24
CA LEU A 483 13.09 -10.56 -9.17
C LEU A 483 13.85 -9.47 -8.39
N ASN A 484 15.00 -9.83 -7.83
CA ASN A 484 15.89 -8.87 -7.18
C ASN A 484 16.68 -8.07 -8.22
N MET A 485 16.76 -6.75 -8.02
CA MET A 485 17.59 -5.88 -8.83
C MET A 485 18.97 -5.70 -8.19
N TYR A 486 20.03 -6.00 -8.93
CA TYR A 486 21.41 -5.83 -8.46
C TYR A 486 22.16 -4.70 -9.17
N ARG A 487 21.60 -4.14 -10.24
CA ARG A 487 22.27 -3.22 -11.17
C ARG A 487 21.35 -2.03 -11.50
N GLY A 488 20.75 -1.37 -10.51
CA GLY A 488 19.71 -0.37 -10.73
C GLY A 488 18.52 -0.91 -11.52
N GLU A 489 17.76 -0.04 -12.17
CA GLU A 489 16.72 -0.45 -13.13
C GLU A 489 17.33 -0.61 -14.53
N ILE A 490 17.36 -1.85 -15.04
CA ILE A 490 17.81 -2.16 -16.40
C ILE A 490 16.73 -2.91 -17.16
N PHE A 491 16.63 -2.73 -18.48
CA PHE A 491 15.60 -3.36 -19.32
C PHE A 491 15.66 -4.90 -19.36
N ALA A 492 16.81 -5.50 -18.99
CA ALA A 492 16.91 -6.96 -18.89
C ALA A 492 16.01 -7.56 -17.78
N TYR A 493 15.65 -6.78 -16.75
CA TYR A 493 14.75 -7.23 -15.69
C TYR A 493 13.28 -7.36 -16.14
N PRO A 494 12.62 -6.32 -16.68
CA PRO A 494 11.28 -6.46 -17.22
C PRO A 494 11.25 -7.48 -18.38
N LEU A 495 12.33 -7.59 -19.16
CA LEU A 495 12.45 -8.62 -20.20
C LEU A 495 12.45 -10.04 -19.65
N TYR A 496 13.15 -10.29 -18.53
CA TYR A 496 13.12 -11.59 -17.86
C TYR A 496 11.70 -11.93 -17.40
N LEU A 497 11.00 -10.98 -16.78
CA LEU A 497 9.62 -11.18 -16.32
C LEU A 497 8.66 -11.40 -17.50
N GLN A 498 8.82 -10.65 -18.60
CA GLN A 498 8.05 -10.85 -19.83
C GLN A 498 8.24 -12.26 -20.39
N ARG A 499 9.49 -12.75 -20.44
CA ARG A 499 9.81 -14.12 -20.85
C ARG A 499 9.18 -15.16 -19.94
N LYS A 500 9.29 -14.98 -18.61
CA LYS A 500 8.74 -15.92 -17.62
C LYS A 500 7.22 -16.04 -17.74
N LEU A 501 6.53 -14.98 -18.13
CA LEU A 501 5.07 -14.93 -18.24
C LEU A 501 4.54 -15.19 -19.67
N ALA A 502 5.41 -15.41 -20.66
CA ALA A 502 5.03 -15.48 -22.07
C ALA A 502 4.04 -16.61 -22.41
N SER A 503 3.99 -17.67 -21.60
CA SER A 503 3.04 -18.78 -21.78
C SER A 503 1.59 -18.45 -21.40
N ARG A 504 1.34 -17.30 -20.72
CA ARG A 504 0.02 -16.93 -20.18
C ARG A 504 -0.87 -16.13 -21.15
N GLN A 505 -0.64 -16.25 -22.46
CA GLN A 505 -1.41 -15.57 -23.53
C GLN A 505 -1.71 -14.09 -23.21
N ILE A 506 -0.65 -13.32 -22.95
CA ILE A 506 -0.78 -11.93 -22.53
C ILE A 506 -1.00 -11.02 -23.74
N THR A 507 -2.05 -10.18 -23.72
CA THR A 507 -2.30 -9.23 -24.82
C THR A 507 -1.44 -7.97 -24.72
N PHE A 508 -1.36 -7.34 -23.54
CA PHE A 508 -0.65 -6.07 -23.34
C PHE A 508 0.45 -6.16 -22.29
N PHE A 509 1.61 -5.58 -22.59
CA PHE A 509 2.73 -5.43 -21.67
C PHE A 509 2.88 -3.96 -21.28
N CYS A 510 2.49 -3.64 -20.05
CA CYS A 510 2.40 -2.28 -19.53
C CYS A 510 3.68 -1.85 -18.82
N MET A 511 4.23 -0.70 -19.21
CA MET A 511 5.43 -0.14 -18.59
C MET A 511 5.52 1.38 -18.80
N ASP A 512 6.07 2.10 -17.82
CA ASP A 512 6.15 3.57 -17.86
C ASP A 512 7.14 4.10 -18.90
N VAL A 513 8.14 3.30 -19.25
CA VAL A 513 9.13 3.66 -20.28
C VAL A 513 9.00 2.77 -21.53
N THR A 514 7.77 2.37 -21.86
CA THR A 514 7.43 1.56 -23.05
C THR A 514 8.05 2.11 -24.33
N CYS A 515 8.05 3.44 -24.51
CA CYS A 515 8.65 4.10 -25.68
C CYS A 515 10.16 3.84 -25.86
N LYS A 516 10.88 3.44 -24.80
CA LYS A 516 12.30 3.06 -24.84
C LYS A 516 12.50 1.56 -24.83
N TYR A 517 11.68 0.86 -24.05
CA TYR A 517 11.76 -0.60 -23.93
C TYR A 517 11.31 -1.33 -25.18
N TRP A 518 10.25 -0.90 -25.86
CA TRP A 518 9.77 -1.63 -27.04
C TRP A 518 10.78 -1.63 -28.20
N PRO A 519 11.40 -0.48 -28.55
CA PRO A 519 12.51 -0.48 -29.51
C PRO A 519 13.71 -1.31 -29.05
N TYR A 520 13.98 -1.37 -27.75
CA TYR A 520 15.01 -2.25 -27.19
C TYR A 520 14.64 -3.73 -27.40
N LEU A 521 13.43 -4.14 -27.04
CA LEU A 521 12.91 -5.50 -27.24
C LEU A 521 12.97 -5.92 -28.70
N GLN A 522 12.61 -5.05 -29.65
CA GLN A 522 12.72 -5.33 -31.08
C GLN A 522 14.17 -5.64 -31.50
N ARG A 523 15.15 -4.86 -31.01
CA ARG A 523 16.58 -5.13 -31.29
C ARG A 523 17.05 -6.44 -30.66
N ILE A 524 16.62 -6.72 -29.43
CA ILE A 524 16.94 -7.97 -28.74
C ILE A 524 16.35 -9.15 -29.51
N ALA A 525 15.08 -9.10 -29.89
CA ALA A 525 14.40 -10.16 -30.63
C ALA A 525 15.10 -10.47 -31.97
N ASN A 526 15.60 -9.45 -32.66
CA ASN A 526 16.41 -9.64 -33.88
C ASN A 526 17.75 -10.33 -33.60
N SER A 527 18.36 -10.10 -32.43
CA SER A 527 19.66 -10.68 -32.04
C SER A 527 19.52 -12.04 -31.36
N CYS A 528 18.35 -12.31 -30.78
CA CYS A 528 17.98 -13.49 -29.99
C CYS A 528 16.64 -14.04 -30.51
N PRO A 529 16.63 -14.78 -31.63
CA PRO A 529 15.41 -15.24 -32.30
C PRO A 529 14.46 -16.06 -31.42
N GLU A 530 14.98 -16.77 -30.41
CA GLU A 530 14.17 -17.49 -29.43
C GLU A 530 13.28 -16.58 -28.58
N LEU A 531 13.58 -15.27 -28.50
CA LEU A 531 12.78 -14.25 -27.82
C LEU A 531 11.79 -13.53 -28.76
N GLN A 532 11.75 -13.86 -30.05
CA GLN A 532 10.85 -13.23 -31.03
C GLN A 532 9.37 -13.34 -30.62
N HIS A 533 9.00 -14.43 -29.96
CA HIS A 533 7.63 -14.65 -29.49
C HIS A 533 7.15 -13.62 -28.46
N LEU A 534 8.06 -12.89 -27.79
CA LEU A 534 7.69 -11.83 -26.84
C LEU A 534 7.06 -10.61 -27.54
N LEU A 535 7.35 -10.40 -28.82
CA LEU A 535 6.73 -9.36 -29.65
C LEU A 535 5.26 -9.65 -30.00
N LYS A 536 4.71 -10.82 -29.61
CA LYS A 536 3.27 -11.10 -29.73
C LYS A 536 2.43 -10.26 -28.78
N MET A 537 3.00 -9.87 -27.62
CA MET A 537 2.37 -8.90 -26.73
C MET A 537 2.37 -7.53 -27.38
N LYS A 538 1.39 -6.67 -27.07
CA LYS A 538 1.35 -5.27 -27.51
C LYS A 538 2.00 -4.36 -26.46
N PRO A 539 2.78 -3.35 -26.86
CA PRO A 539 3.30 -2.35 -25.93
C PRO A 539 2.16 -1.53 -25.33
N PHE A 540 2.23 -1.24 -24.04
CA PHE A 540 1.24 -0.41 -23.36
C PHE A 540 1.93 0.60 -22.44
N LEU A 541 1.87 1.87 -22.79
CA LEU A 541 2.26 2.94 -21.88
C LEU A 541 1.08 3.23 -20.95
N SER A 542 1.34 3.26 -19.63
CA SER A 542 0.32 3.60 -18.65
C SER A 542 -0.40 4.89 -19.04
N VAL A 543 -1.73 4.92 -18.86
CA VAL A 543 -2.59 6.06 -19.18
C VAL A 543 -2.22 7.30 -18.37
N PHE A 544 -1.76 7.12 -17.12
CA PHE A 544 -1.34 8.24 -16.29
C PHE A 544 0.06 8.72 -16.67
N HIS A 545 1.02 7.79 -16.77
CA HIS A 545 2.40 8.12 -17.13
C HIS A 545 2.52 8.71 -18.53
N ALA A 546 1.70 8.29 -19.50
CA ALA A 546 1.69 8.84 -20.86
C ALA A 546 1.58 10.38 -20.90
N LYS A 547 0.88 10.99 -19.94
CA LYS A 547 0.71 12.46 -19.83
C LYS A 547 2.00 13.21 -19.46
N ALA A 548 2.98 12.49 -18.92
CA ALA A 548 4.32 12.98 -18.60
C ALA A 548 5.30 12.84 -19.77
N HIS A 549 4.97 12.02 -20.77
CA HIS A 549 5.77 11.87 -21.98
C HIS A 549 5.46 12.98 -23.00
N GLU A 550 6.25 13.02 -24.06
CA GLU A 550 5.92 13.79 -25.25
C GLU A 550 4.57 13.33 -25.84
N PHE A 551 3.79 14.26 -26.38
CA PHE A 551 2.42 13.97 -26.83
C PHE A 551 2.36 12.86 -27.89
N LYS A 552 3.36 12.74 -28.78
CA LYS A 552 3.46 11.60 -29.72
C LYS A 552 3.55 10.24 -29.03
N CYS A 553 4.20 10.17 -27.87
CA CYS A 553 4.22 8.93 -27.08
C CYS A 553 2.86 8.62 -26.45
N GLU A 554 2.10 9.65 -26.04
CA GLU A 554 0.71 9.47 -25.60
C GLU A 554 -0.12 8.88 -26.74
N VAL A 555 -0.04 9.45 -27.95
CA VAL A 555 -0.78 8.95 -29.13
C VAL A 555 -0.39 7.51 -29.49
N LYS A 556 0.91 7.23 -29.60
CA LYS A 556 1.43 5.96 -30.11
C LYS A 556 1.32 4.81 -29.11
N TRP A 557 1.67 5.04 -27.84
CA TRP A 557 1.87 3.96 -26.87
C TRP A 557 0.80 3.90 -25.78
N SER A 558 0.04 4.97 -25.53
CA SER A 558 -0.95 4.98 -24.44
C SER A 558 -1.99 3.90 -24.63
N GLY A 559 -2.23 3.12 -23.59
CA GLY A 559 -3.32 2.14 -23.60
C GLY A 559 -4.71 2.75 -23.82
N ALA A 560 -4.90 4.04 -23.51
CA ALA A 560 -6.17 4.72 -23.72
C ALA A 560 -6.57 4.83 -25.20
N TYR A 561 -5.63 4.67 -26.13
CA TYR A 561 -5.85 4.80 -27.57
C TYR A 561 -5.62 3.47 -28.33
N GLN A 562 -5.52 2.36 -27.61
CA GLN A 562 -5.31 1.04 -28.20
C GLN A 562 -6.57 0.18 -28.14
N ASP A 563 -6.93 -0.40 -29.28
CA ASP A 563 -8.07 -1.30 -29.37
C ASP A 563 -7.85 -2.57 -28.53
N GLY A 564 -8.90 -2.98 -27.82
CA GLY A 564 -8.87 -4.10 -26.87
C GLY A 564 -8.34 -3.77 -25.47
N ALA A 565 -7.71 -2.61 -25.23
CA ALA A 565 -7.19 -2.24 -23.90
C ALA A 565 -8.29 -2.01 -22.85
N GLY A 566 -9.48 -1.60 -23.29
CA GLY A 566 -10.60 -1.23 -22.43
C GLY A 566 -10.23 -0.09 -21.45
N LEU A 567 -10.77 -0.13 -20.24
CA LEU A 567 -10.45 0.82 -19.16
C LEU A 567 -9.20 0.42 -18.34
N THR A 568 -8.29 -0.36 -18.92
CA THR A 568 -7.04 -0.72 -18.27
C THR A 568 -6.17 0.53 -18.11
N LEU A 569 -5.57 0.71 -16.94
CA LEU A 569 -4.78 1.91 -16.65
C LEU A 569 -3.28 1.66 -16.81
N GLY A 570 -2.81 0.46 -16.46
CA GLY A 570 -1.38 0.15 -16.41
C GLY A 570 -0.70 0.63 -15.11
N GLU A 571 -1.48 0.88 -14.06
CA GLU A 571 -1.04 1.47 -12.77
C GLU A 571 -1.17 0.49 -11.59
N GLU A 572 -1.55 -0.75 -11.86
CA GLU A 572 -1.81 -1.76 -10.82
C GLU A 572 -0.52 -2.15 -10.07
N VAL A 573 0.63 -2.09 -10.76
CA VAL A 573 1.94 -2.34 -10.16
C VAL A 573 2.30 -1.28 -9.11
N GLU A 574 1.92 -0.01 -9.31
CA GLU A 574 2.15 1.07 -8.35
C GLU A 574 1.40 0.86 -7.03
N GLN A 575 0.19 0.31 -7.08
CA GLN A 575 -0.58 -0.03 -5.88
C GLN A 575 0.12 -1.14 -5.08
N CYS A 576 0.61 -2.16 -5.77
CA CYS A 576 1.36 -3.24 -5.14
C CYS A 576 2.71 -2.75 -4.60
N ASN A 577 3.37 -1.86 -5.33
CA ASN A 577 4.59 -1.19 -4.90
C ASN A 577 4.36 -0.32 -3.67
N ALA A 578 3.23 0.38 -3.55
CA ALA A 578 2.87 1.13 -2.36
C ALA A 578 2.70 0.23 -1.14
N PHE A 579 1.99 -0.91 -1.29
CA PHE A 579 1.85 -1.90 -0.22
C PHE A 579 3.21 -2.43 0.23
N LEU A 580 4.01 -2.95 -0.69
CA LEU A 580 5.26 -3.62 -0.35
C LEU A 580 6.39 -2.65 0.02
N SER A 581 6.32 -1.37 -0.37
CA SER A 581 7.25 -0.33 0.11
C SER A 581 7.14 -0.11 1.62
N ARG A 582 5.96 -0.33 2.21
CA ARG A 582 5.79 -0.27 3.67
C ARG A 582 6.52 -1.43 4.35
N ILE A 583 6.50 -2.62 3.73
CA ILE A 583 7.19 -3.82 4.21
C ILE A 583 8.71 -3.62 4.17
N ALA A 584 9.22 -2.92 3.15
CA ALA A 584 10.64 -2.63 2.96
C ALA A 584 11.31 -1.95 4.17
N VAL A 585 10.55 -1.22 4.99
CA VAL A 585 11.05 -0.60 6.22
C VAL A 585 11.66 -1.63 7.17
N THR A 586 11.08 -2.84 7.21
CA THR A 586 11.54 -3.94 8.06
C THR A 586 12.45 -4.91 7.31
N THR A 587 12.13 -5.25 6.06
CA THR A 587 12.85 -6.30 5.32
C THR A 587 14.21 -5.87 4.78
N LYS A 588 14.51 -4.58 4.69
CA LYS A 588 15.85 -4.09 4.32
C LYS A 588 16.96 -4.44 5.32
N HIS A 589 16.56 -4.84 6.54
CA HIS A 589 17.44 -5.23 7.64
C HIS A 589 17.45 -6.75 7.90
N MET A 590 16.64 -7.53 7.18
CA MET A 590 16.60 -8.99 7.30
C MET A 590 17.73 -9.65 6.52
N SER A 591 18.05 -10.91 6.84
CA SER A 591 18.87 -11.76 5.99
C SER A 591 18.25 -11.89 4.59
N LYS A 592 19.04 -12.34 3.62
CA LYS A 592 18.53 -12.60 2.26
C LYS A 592 17.36 -13.59 2.28
N ALA A 593 17.53 -14.75 2.94
CA ALA A 593 16.49 -15.75 3.09
C ALA A 593 15.23 -15.19 3.76
N GLY A 594 15.36 -14.63 4.97
CA GLY A 594 14.19 -14.14 5.72
C GLY A 594 13.47 -12.97 5.03
N ARG A 595 14.18 -12.19 4.21
CA ARG A 595 13.56 -11.18 3.35
C ARG A 595 12.76 -11.81 2.22
N THR A 596 13.32 -12.79 1.52
CA THR A 596 12.62 -13.52 0.44
C THR A 596 11.37 -14.19 0.97
N ASP A 597 11.46 -14.83 2.13
CA ASP A 597 10.33 -15.51 2.77
C ASP A 597 9.25 -14.52 3.18
N MET A 598 9.61 -13.46 3.91
CA MET A 598 8.66 -12.42 4.31
C MET A 598 7.99 -11.75 3.11
N LEU A 599 8.74 -11.41 2.05
CA LEU A 599 8.15 -10.78 0.86
C LEU A 599 7.23 -11.72 0.10
N THR A 600 7.58 -13.00 0.01
CA THR A 600 6.75 -14.02 -0.66
C THR A 600 5.44 -14.22 0.09
N LEU A 601 5.51 -14.41 1.42
CA LEU A 601 4.31 -14.55 2.26
C LEU A 601 3.38 -13.34 2.16
N MET A 602 3.93 -12.12 2.25
CA MET A 602 3.11 -10.92 2.11
C MET A 602 2.51 -10.76 0.72
N ALA A 603 3.18 -11.25 -0.32
CA ALA A 603 2.63 -11.29 -1.67
C ALA A 603 1.49 -12.31 -1.79
N MET A 604 1.64 -13.51 -1.20
CA MET A 604 0.56 -14.51 -1.12
C MET A 604 -0.67 -13.95 -0.41
N ARG A 605 -0.50 -13.29 0.74
CA ARG A 605 -1.62 -12.72 1.49
C ARG A 605 -2.28 -11.53 0.81
N TRP A 606 -1.51 -10.69 0.14
CA TRP A 606 -2.06 -9.67 -0.76
C TRP A 606 -2.93 -10.31 -1.84
N ASN A 607 -2.45 -11.36 -2.49
CA ASN A 607 -3.20 -12.05 -3.54
C ASN A 607 -4.45 -12.73 -3.01
N GLN A 608 -4.38 -13.39 -1.86
CA GLN A 608 -5.56 -13.98 -1.21
C GLN A 608 -6.64 -12.91 -0.94
N GLN A 609 -6.24 -11.74 -0.44
CA GLN A 609 -7.17 -10.62 -0.26
C GLN A 609 -7.77 -10.16 -1.60
N LYS A 610 -6.99 -10.14 -2.69
CA LYS A 610 -7.50 -9.84 -4.03
C LYS A 610 -8.49 -10.89 -4.52
N PHE A 611 -8.23 -12.18 -4.28
CA PHE A 611 -9.11 -13.28 -4.69
C PHE A 611 -10.44 -13.22 -3.95
N ASN A 612 -10.41 -13.07 -2.62
CA ASN A 612 -11.61 -12.98 -1.79
C ASN A 612 -12.52 -11.80 -2.21
N ASN A 613 -11.94 -10.70 -2.70
CA ASN A 613 -12.68 -9.51 -3.13
C ASN A 613 -12.93 -9.44 -4.65
N LEU A 614 -12.52 -10.45 -5.42
CA LEU A 614 -12.48 -10.38 -6.87
C LEU A 614 -13.87 -10.25 -7.47
N ALA A 615 -14.83 -11.05 -6.99
CA ALA A 615 -16.22 -11.04 -7.47
C ALA A 615 -16.88 -9.67 -7.28
N ILE A 616 -16.70 -9.05 -6.10
CA ILE A 616 -17.24 -7.73 -5.78
C ILE A 616 -16.60 -6.66 -6.69
N SER A 617 -15.27 -6.65 -6.76
CA SER A 617 -14.51 -5.68 -7.57
C SER A 617 -14.87 -5.76 -9.06
N LEU A 618 -14.98 -6.96 -9.63
CA LEU A 618 -15.32 -7.16 -11.04
C LEU A 618 -16.75 -6.73 -11.35
N SER A 619 -17.71 -7.07 -10.49
CA SER A 619 -19.12 -6.69 -10.66
C SER A 619 -19.30 -5.17 -10.65
N GLN A 620 -18.66 -4.48 -9.72
CA GLN A 620 -18.68 -3.01 -9.66
C GLN A 620 -17.99 -2.38 -10.87
N ARG A 621 -16.84 -2.92 -11.30
CA ARG A 621 -16.14 -2.45 -12.50
C ARG A 621 -16.98 -2.64 -13.76
N TYR A 622 -17.70 -3.75 -13.89
CA TYR A 622 -18.59 -4.00 -15.03
C TYR A 622 -19.72 -2.97 -15.11
N GLN A 623 -20.40 -2.69 -13.99
CA GLN A 623 -21.46 -1.67 -13.94
C GLN A 623 -20.92 -0.28 -14.30
N LYS A 624 -19.75 0.09 -13.75
CA LYS A 624 -19.10 1.38 -14.04
C LYS A 624 -18.70 1.47 -15.51
N ALA A 625 -18.12 0.41 -16.07
CA ALA A 625 -17.70 0.37 -17.46
C ALA A 625 -18.91 0.47 -18.43
N THR A 626 -20.02 -0.20 -18.11
CA THR A 626 -21.24 -0.16 -18.93
C THR A 626 -21.83 1.24 -18.99
N LYS A 627 -21.96 1.91 -17.83
CA LYS A 627 -22.44 3.31 -17.76
C LYS A 627 -21.49 4.26 -18.50
N ALA A 628 -20.19 4.10 -18.31
CA ALA A 628 -19.18 4.90 -18.99
C ALA A 628 -19.26 4.73 -20.51
N LEU A 629 -19.41 3.49 -21.00
CA LEU A 629 -19.53 3.20 -22.43
C LEU A 629 -20.75 3.90 -23.04
N GLN A 630 -21.92 3.78 -22.41
CA GLN A 630 -23.13 4.46 -22.89
C GLN A 630 -22.94 5.99 -22.96
N SER A 631 -22.35 6.59 -21.92
CA SER A 631 -22.07 8.04 -21.92
C SER A 631 -21.08 8.45 -23.00
N GLN A 632 -20.01 7.66 -23.21
CA GLN A 632 -19.01 7.99 -24.24
C GLN A 632 -19.56 7.83 -25.66
N LEU A 633 -20.40 6.82 -25.92
CA LEU A 633 -21.08 6.65 -27.20
C LEU A 633 -22.00 7.85 -27.49
N GLN A 634 -22.80 8.27 -26.51
CA GLN A 634 -23.66 9.45 -26.67
C GLN A 634 -22.84 10.71 -26.97
N ASN A 635 -21.75 10.92 -26.22
CA ASN A 635 -20.86 12.07 -26.45
C ASN A 635 -20.22 12.03 -27.84
N LEU A 636 -19.85 10.85 -28.34
CA LEU A 636 -19.27 10.68 -29.66
C LEU A 636 -20.27 11.05 -30.76
N GLU A 637 -21.51 10.57 -30.66
CA GLU A 637 -22.56 10.91 -31.61
C GLU A 637 -22.91 12.40 -31.59
N THR A 638 -22.96 13.03 -30.42
CA THR A 638 -23.13 14.48 -30.30
C THR A 638 -22.00 15.23 -31.00
N MET A 639 -20.73 14.87 -30.76
CA MET A 639 -19.59 15.51 -31.42
C MET A 639 -19.57 15.29 -32.93
N LYS A 640 -19.99 14.12 -33.43
CA LYS A 640 -20.13 13.85 -34.86
C LYS A 640 -21.17 14.77 -35.50
N GLY A 641 -22.30 15.00 -34.82
CA GLY A 641 -23.33 15.94 -35.24
C GLY A 641 -22.84 17.38 -35.27
N GLU A 642 -22.18 17.84 -34.20
CA GLU A 642 -21.65 19.21 -34.07
C GLU A 642 -20.60 19.55 -35.14
N LEU A 643 -19.72 18.60 -35.46
CA LEU A 643 -18.65 18.78 -36.43
C LEU A 643 -19.05 18.41 -37.87
N ALA A 644 -20.28 17.92 -38.08
CA ALA A 644 -20.78 17.39 -39.35
C ALA A 644 -19.83 16.35 -39.99
N VAL A 645 -19.33 15.40 -39.18
CA VAL A 645 -18.33 14.41 -39.57
C VAL A 645 -18.98 13.04 -39.79
N THR A 646 -18.66 12.40 -40.92
CA THR A 646 -19.08 11.02 -41.20
C THR A 646 -18.20 9.99 -40.49
N GLU A 647 -18.71 8.76 -40.31
CA GLU A 647 -17.92 7.68 -39.70
C GLU A 647 -16.59 7.44 -40.42
N ARG A 648 -16.61 7.46 -41.76
CA ARG A 648 -15.41 7.27 -42.57
C ARG A 648 -14.37 8.37 -42.34
N GLN A 649 -14.81 9.64 -42.28
CA GLN A 649 -13.91 10.75 -41.99
C GLN A 649 -13.31 10.64 -40.59
N LEU A 650 -14.08 10.16 -39.61
CA LEU A 650 -13.57 9.92 -38.27
C LEU A 650 -12.51 8.81 -38.26
N GLU A 651 -12.74 7.70 -38.97
CA GLU A 651 -11.77 6.61 -39.15
C GLU A 651 -10.48 7.13 -39.81
N ASP A 652 -10.60 7.90 -40.89
CA ASP A 652 -9.48 8.54 -41.59
C ASP A 652 -8.68 9.44 -40.63
N TRP A 653 -9.36 10.29 -39.85
CA TRP A 653 -8.70 11.16 -38.86
C TRP A 653 -7.97 10.38 -37.76
N VAL A 654 -8.55 9.27 -37.29
CA VAL A 654 -7.89 8.40 -36.30
C VAL A 654 -6.64 7.76 -36.91
N SER A 655 -6.69 7.35 -38.18
CA SER A 655 -5.53 6.82 -38.90
C SER A 655 -4.44 7.88 -39.05
N ASP A 656 -4.80 9.08 -39.52
CA ASP A 656 -3.87 10.21 -39.71
C ASP A 656 -3.13 10.56 -38.41
N VAL A 657 -3.86 10.60 -37.29
CA VAL A 657 -3.26 10.90 -35.97
C VAL A 657 -2.31 9.78 -35.52
N LYS A 658 -2.65 8.51 -35.78
CA LYS A 658 -1.76 7.37 -35.47
C LYS A 658 -0.50 7.39 -36.32
N GLU A 659 -0.63 7.61 -37.62
CA GLU A 659 0.50 7.75 -38.55
C GLU A 659 1.40 8.93 -38.16
N TRP A 660 0.82 10.06 -37.77
CA TRP A 660 1.56 11.21 -37.25
C TRP A 660 2.31 10.92 -35.95
N GLY A 661 1.72 10.13 -35.06
CA GLY A 661 2.35 9.64 -33.83
C GLY A 661 3.47 8.63 -34.10
N ASP A 662 3.34 7.83 -35.16
CA ASP A 662 4.32 6.84 -35.61
C ASP A 662 5.48 7.43 -36.40
N ALA A 663 5.24 8.54 -37.10
CA ALA A 663 6.24 9.30 -37.85
C ALA A 663 7.43 9.63 -36.93
N THR A 664 8.51 8.91 -37.18
CA THR A 664 9.62 8.78 -36.24
C THR A 664 10.43 10.07 -36.21
N THR A 665 10.81 10.54 -35.02
CA THR A 665 11.90 11.52 -34.84
C THR A 665 13.28 10.88 -35.10
N THR A 666 13.38 9.84 -35.95
CA THR A 666 14.66 9.32 -36.43
C THR A 666 15.21 10.32 -37.42
N THR A 667 16.10 11.18 -36.92
CA THR A 667 17.44 11.41 -37.48
C THR A 667 17.65 11.09 -38.96
N THR A 668 16.82 11.69 -39.82
CA THR A 668 17.20 12.13 -41.17
C THR A 668 16.23 13.21 -41.67
N THR A 669 15.72 14.08 -40.79
CA THR A 669 15.22 15.38 -41.26
C THR A 669 16.44 16.12 -41.82
N LYS A 670 16.53 16.17 -43.15
CA LYS A 670 17.67 16.76 -43.86
C LYS A 670 17.83 18.26 -43.56
N ASN A 671 16.82 18.92 -42.95
CA ASN A 671 16.80 20.35 -42.66
C ASN A 671 16.31 20.67 -41.23
N GLU A 672 16.92 21.69 -40.60
CA GLU A 672 16.59 22.22 -39.26
C GLU A 672 15.15 22.76 -39.18
N VAL A 673 14.64 23.31 -40.29
CA VAL A 673 13.28 23.85 -40.42
C VAL A 673 12.21 22.76 -40.17
N ASP A 674 12.37 21.58 -40.76
CA ASP A 674 11.42 20.46 -40.60
C ASP A 674 11.37 19.96 -39.15
N ALA A 675 12.52 19.97 -38.46
CA ALA A 675 12.60 19.58 -37.06
C ALA A 675 11.89 20.60 -36.13
N LEU A 676 12.01 21.89 -36.43
CA LEU A 676 11.30 22.95 -35.72
C LEU A 676 9.79 22.88 -36.00
N ALA A 677 9.39 22.72 -37.27
CA ALA A 677 7.99 22.55 -37.67
C ALA A 677 7.32 21.39 -36.94
N SER A 678 7.94 20.21 -36.96
CA SER A 678 7.41 19.04 -36.25
C SER A 678 7.29 19.27 -34.74
N ARG A 679 8.26 19.97 -34.13
CA ARG A 679 8.21 20.29 -32.69
C ARG A 679 7.10 21.30 -32.36
N ILE A 680 6.83 22.26 -33.24
CA ILE A 680 5.75 23.23 -33.10
C ILE A 680 4.39 22.52 -33.13
N GLU A 681 4.16 21.62 -34.09
CA GLU A 681 2.93 20.83 -34.17
C GLU A 681 2.64 20.06 -32.87
N VAL A 682 3.66 19.35 -32.35
CA VAL A 682 3.54 18.56 -31.11
C VAL A 682 3.19 19.44 -29.91
N LEU A 683 3.83 20.59 -29.78
CA LEU A 683 3.58 21.53 -28.68
C LEU A 683 2.18 22.15 -28.76
N VAL A 684 1.76 22.58 -29.95
CA VAL A 684 0.41 23.14 -30.17
C VAL A 684 -0.66 22.10 -29.88
N ALA A 685 -0.51 20.86 -30.38
CA ALA A 685 -1.44 19.78 -30.10
C ALA A 685 -1.51 19.47 -28.59
N SER A 686 -0.37 19.38 -27.90
CA SER A 686 -0.30 19.20 -26.44
C SER A 686 -1.03 20.29 -25.68
N ILE A 687 -0.77 21.58 -26.01
CA ILE A 687 -1.39 22.73 -25.35
C ILE A 687 -2.90 22.72 -25.55
N LYS A 688 -3.38 22.50 -26.78
CA LYS A 688 -4.81 22.44 -27.10
C LYS A 688 -5.49 21.31 -26.32
N ARG A 689 -4.90 20.11 -26.36
CA ARG A 689 -5.42 18.94 -25.63
C ARG A 689 -5.49 19.19 -24.13
N ARG A 690 -4.45 19.77 -23.51
CA ARG A 690 -4.45 20.10 -22.07
C ARG A 690 -5.46 21.20 -21.73
N SER A 691 -5.66 22.16 -22.62
CA SER A 691 -6.64 23.26 -22.44
C SER A 691 -8.07 22.73 -22.46
N GLN A 692 -8.41 21.86 -23.42
CA GLN A 692 -9.72 21.20 -23.47
C GLN A 692 -10.02 20.36 -22.22
N ARG A 693 -9.01 19.62 -21.72
CA ARG A 693 -9.15 18.77 -20.52
C ARG A 693 -9.24 19.55 -19.21
N LEU A 694 -8.88 20.83 -19.19
CA LEU A 694 -8.75 21.63 -17.96
C LEU A 694 -10.03 21.65 -17.11
N TYR A 695 -11.19 21.72 -17.76
CA TYR A 695 -12.49 21.76 -17.10
C TYR A 695 -13.31 20.47 -17.30
N LYS A 696 -12.93 19.62 -18.28
CA LYS A 696 -13.63 18.37 -18.57
C LYS A 696 -13.22 17.21 -17.64
N ASP A 697 -11.93 17.15 -17.27
CA ASP A 697 -11.36 15.96 -16.61
C ASP A 697 -10.85 16.24 -15.18
N THR A 698 -10.99 17.47 -14.67
CA THR A 698 -10.34 17.89 -13.41
C THR A 698 -11.30 18.62 -12.46
N ASP A 699 -11.84 17.88 -11.50
CA ASP A 699 -12.82 18.40 -10.53
C ASP A 699 -12.18 19.29 -9.44
N GLY A 700 -10.88 19.12 -9.17
CA GLY A 700 -10.18 19.81 -8.08
C GLY A 700 -9.36 21.03 -8.49
N ASN A 701 -9.44 22.12 -7.71
CA ASN A 701 -8.64 23.35 -7.89
C ASN A 701 -7.13 23.09 -7.97
N LYS A 702 -6.59 22.15 -7.17
CA LYS A 702 -5.17 21.77 -7.21
C LYS A 702 -4.77 21.10 -8.55
N GLY A 703 -5.65 20.30 -9.13
CA GLY A 703 -5.41 19.66 -10.42
C GLY A 703 -5.40 20.69 -11.55
N ARG A 704 -6.42 21.57 -11.57
CA ARG A 704 -6.52 22.67 -12.55
C ARG A 704 -5.30 23.60 -12.49
N ALA A 705 -4.83 23.95 -11.30
CA ALA A 705 -3.63 24.76 -11.12
C ALA A 705 -2.35 24.09 -11.68
N ARG A 706 -2.20 22.77 -11.55
CA ARG A 706 -1.08 22.03 -12.13
C ARG A 706 -1.13 22.01 -13.65
N MET A 707 -2.31 21.76 -14.23
CA MET A 707 -2.50 21.78 -15.68
C MET A 707 -2.22 23.16 -16.28
N ARG A 708 -2.77 24.24 -15.69
CA ARG A 708 -2.49 25.63 -16.11
C ARG A 708 -0.99 25.96 -16.08
N ARG A 709 -0.25 25.48 -15.08
CA ARG A 709 1.20 25.66 -14.99
C ARG A 709 1.92 24.99 -16.15
N LYS A 710 1.60 23.71 -16.43
CA LYS A 710 2.21 22.98 -17.54
C LYS A 710 1.87 23.60 -18.90
N ILE A 711 0.63 24.08 -19.08
CA ILE A 711 0.25 24.85 -20.27
C ILE A 711 1.12 26.10 -20.43
N ARG A 712 1.37 26.86 -19.34
CA ARG A 712 2.26 28.04 -19.40
C ARG A 712 3.70 27.66 -19.74
N GLU A 713 4.22 26.58 -19.17
CA GLU A 713 5.56 26.07 -19.47
C GLU A 713 5.69 25.67 -20.94
N GLU A 714 4.74 24.88 -21.46
CA GLU A 714 4.71 24.48 -22.88
C GLU A 714 4.53 25.68 -23.81
N LYS A 715 3.71 26.66 -23.46
CA LYS A 715 3.57 27.93 -24.21
C LYS A 715 4.91 28.69 -24.26
N GLY A 716 5.64 28.78 -23.15
CA GLY A 716 6.97 29.41 -23.13
C GLY A 716 7.98 28.70 -24.03
N ILE A 717 7.98 27.36 -24.05
CA ILE A 717 8.80 26.57 -24.97
C ILE A 717 8.37 26.84 -26.42
N LEU A 718 7.07 26.82 -26.70
CA LEU A 718 6.52 27.08 -28.03
C LEU A 718 6.94 28.45 -28.55
N THR A 719 6.88 29.50 -27.72
CA THR A 719 7.36 30.84 -28.08
C THR A 719 8.81 30.81 -28.54
N SER A 720 9.69 30.18 -27.78
CA SER A 720 11.12 30.08 -28.15
C SER A 720 11.35 29.28 -29.44
N VAL A 721 10.57 28.23 -29.69
CA VAL A 721 10.69 27.41 -30.90
C VAL A 721 10.15 28.16 -32.12
N VAL A 722 9.03 28.87 -31.99
CA VAL A 722 8.45 29.70 -33.07
C VAL A 722 9.37 30.86 -33.44
N GLU A 723 9.99 31.53 -32.46
CA GLU A 723 10.99 32.57 -32.72
C GLU A 723 12.19 32.05 -33.52
N LYS A 724 12.63 30.82 -33.24
CA LYS A 724 13.72 30.18 -34.00
C LYS A 724 13.28 29.84 -35.41
N TYR A 725 12.08 29.29 -35.56
CA TYR A 725 11.50 28.96 -36.86
C TYR A 725 11.35 30.22 -37.74
N ASN A 726 10.74 31.28 -37.21
CA ASN A 726 10.50 32.54 -37.92
C ASN A 726 11.80 33.26 -38.35
N LYS A 727 12.94 32.98 -37.72
CA LYS A 727 14.25 33.54 -38.14
C LYS A 727 14.84 32.85 -39.37
N ILE A 728 14.40 31.63 -39.68
CA ILE A 728 15.00 30.77 -40.70
C ILE A 728 14.11 30.70 -41.96
N VAL A 729 12.81 30.96 -41.84
CA VAL A 729 11.86 30.92 -42.96
C VAL A 729 11.55 32.30 -43.55
N PRO A 730 11.10 32.39 -44.81
CA PRO A 730 10.63 33.65 -45.40
C PRO A 730 9.47 34.27 -44.61
N ASN A 731 9.31 35.60 -44.67
CA ASN A 731 8.23 36.32 -43.98
C ASN A 731 6.83 35.76 -44.27
N THR A 732 6.61 35.23 -45.47
CA THR A 732 5.35 34.61 -45.93
C THR A 732 5.00 33.29 -45.22
N GLU A 733 5.97 32.67 -44.55
CA GLU A 733 5.81 31.40 -43.82
C GLU A 733 5.94 31.58 -42.31
N THR A 734 6.06 32.82 -41.82
CA THR A 734 6.18 33.11 -40.38
C THR A 734 4.89 32.78 -39.63
N LEU A 735 5.04 32.32 -38.39
CA LEU A 735 3.94 31.91 -37.53
C LEU A 735 3.64 32.95 -36.45
N CYS A 736 2.36 33.14 -36.16
CA CYS A 736 1.88 33.88 -35.00
C CYS A 736 1.33 32.90 -33.95
N LEU A 737 1.73 33.09 -32.68
CA LEU A 737 1.32 32.24 -31.56
C LEU A 737 -0.20 32.20 -31.34
N GLU A 738 -0.87 33.34 -31.46
CA GLU A 738 -2.32 33.43 -31.28
C GLU A 738 -3.05 32.64 -32.37
N THR A 739 -2.61 32.80 -33.62
CA THR A 739 -3.18 32.15 -34.79
C THR A 739 -3.01 30.61 -34.77
N ILE A 740 -1.84 30.09 -34.42
CA ILE A 740 -1.62 28.64 -34.38
C ILE A 740 -2.35 27.98 -33.19
N LEU A 741 -2.61 28.72 -32.12
CA LEU A 741 -3.36 28.25 -30.96
C LEU A 741 -4.88 28.38 -31.12
N SER A 742 -5.40 29.28 -31.98
CA SER A 742 -6.85 29.42 -32.24
C SER A 742 -7.43 28.27 -33.07
N GLY A 743 -6.66 27.73 -34.04
CA GLY A 743 -7.01 26.49 -34.76
C GLY A 743 -7.54 26.63 -36.18
N ASP A 744 -7.65 27.85 -36.70
CA ASP A 744 -8.26 28.10 -38.02
C ASP A 744 -7.24 28.20 -39.18
N THR A 745 -6.00 27.77 -38.97
CA THR A 745 -4.92 27.96 -39.96
C THR A 745 -4.23 26.65 -40.36
N ALA A 746 -4.19 26.41 -41.67
CA ALA A 746 -3.35 25.38 -42.26
C ALA A 746 -1.87 25.73 -42.04
N TRP A 747 -1.04 24.72 -41.74
CA TRP A 747 0.38 24.95 -41.52
C TRP A 747 1.07 25.40 -42.82
N PRO A 748 2.00 26.38 -42.80
CA PRO A 748 2.68 26.84 -44.01
C PRO A 748 3.37 25.72 -44.81
N TRP A 749 3.94 24.74 -44.11
CA TRP A 749 4.60 23.57 -44.70
C TRP A 749 3.65 22.48 -45.21
N GLN A 750 2.35 22.59 -44.93
CA GLN A 750 1.32 21.73 -45.53
C GLN A 750 0.79 22.32 -46.85
N LEU A 751 0.87 23.64 -47.02
CA LEU A 751 0.40 24.35 -48.21
C LEU A 751 1.37 24.22 -49.40
N THR A 752 2.65 23.97 -49.16
CA THR A 752 3.68 23.84 -50.21
C THR A 752 3.73 22.48 -50.89
N ARG A 753 3.05 21.44 -50.35
CA ARG A 753 3.04 20.07 -50.92
C ARG A 753 1.93 19.78 -51.92
N SER A 754 0.94 20.67 -52.06
CA SER A 754 -0.21 20.50 -52.97
C SER A 754 -0.02 21.14 -54.35
N GLY A 755 1.14 21.72 -54.64
CA GLY A 755 1.39 22.53 -55.85
C GLY A 755 2.01 21.82 -57.07
N THR A 756 2.17 20.49 -57.10
CA THR A 756 2.84 19.78 -58.24
C THR A 756 1.96 18.78 -59.01
N TYR A 757 0.64 18.99 -59.01
CA TYR A 757 -0.26 18.39 -60.00
C TYR A 757 -1.22 19.46 -60.52
N LEU A 758 -0.73 20.31 -61.42
CA LEU A 758 -1.47 21.00 -62.49
C LEU A 758 -0.52 22.04 -63.11
N GLN A 759 0.39 21.56 -63.97
CA GLN A 759 0.70 22.12 -65.29
C GLN A 759 1.60 21.18 -66.06
#